data_AF-A0A2V2YS70-F1
#
_entry.id   AF-A0A2V2YS70-F1
#
_cell.length_a   1.000
_cell.length_b   1.000
_cell.length_c   1.000
_cell.angle_alpha   90.00
_cell.angle_beta   90.00
_cell.angle_gamma   90.00
#
_symmetry.space_group_name_H-M   'P 1'
#
loop_
_entity.id
_entity.type
_entity.pdbx_description
1 polymer ?
#
loop_
_entity_poly.entity_id
_entity_poly.type
_entity_poly.pdbx_seq_one_letter_code
_entity_poly.pdbx_strand_id
1 'polypeptide(L)'
;MRSKWVYEPPANGYPEWNNNPEIFELNRLKAHASLMPFPSLEQALEGKHTSSPYYQSLNGVWKFAFAETPAQRIANFYEADFDYSGWADMPVPSHWQFQGYDYPQYTNVRYPWAEREPDLKPPFAPTLYNPVGSYIRTFTVPTAWAGQPVFINFQGVESAFYVWLNGELVGYSEDTFTPAAFDLTPYLIEGENKLAVEVYRWCDASWLEDQDFWRLSGIFRDVYLYSTPKLHVADFFVRTELDAAYQDANLELDVRVERYWDNTAGDFQLEAQLYDAAGQPVLSAPVTAAAAVGDAGEIELKLSTVVVNPLKWSAEKPNLYTFVISLRDATGELVETVSCRVGFRTFELKDGIMHINGKRIVFKGTNRHEFSCETGRALGVEDMIRDIKLMKSHNINAVRTSHYPNQPVWYELCDEYGLYVIDEANIETHGSWAYGQQDLPSHTVPAGHPEWRENVLDRCNSMFQRDKNHPSIIIWSLGNESFGGDNFIAMHDYLREVDPTRLVHYEGVFHYRPSEAASDIESTMYIRPNDVEKYALSNPQKPYILCEYSHAMGNSCGGLHKYAELFDKYPIIQGGFIWDWVDQAIRTKTADGIEYLAYGGDFGESPHDGNFSGNGLLFGDRTVTPKLLEVKSCYQNVDFTAVDLTSGRIQVKNKNLFIDLGEYDLTWQVELEGLVVQKGQFVVSAAPGEVVEVVVPYTAIDAAERAGREAVLSVSLVLRSATAWAEAGHEMAWEQFVLAPRSVRGTVAAGSAASAGSTESEKETLRVVEDGDLLTVAGDQASVAFNRTTGQLVSYRSASGQERLLAPARPNFWRAPTDNDRGNKMHERCAVWKEASVSQQLVDFAWQMDGGRCIVTVVLSAATVPASTVTLQYEINPDGAVTIQQDLVPGSDKLPDLPEFGMLFVLDGGLDSIEWYGRGPHENHWDRKKSARLGRFAGTVAGQYVPYLKPQECGNKTDVRFASVTEGANGAGLHFESAGLMEWSALPWTPNELDEADHGYKLPVSQQTIIRVNDKQMGVGGDDSWGAPTHVEYTLPANRTYSLRFTVKPV
;
A
#
# COMPACT_ATOMS: atom_id res chain seq x y z
N MET A 1 -1.69 -21.52 47.16
CA MET A 1 -0.89 -20.84 46.14
C MET A 1 -0.47 -21.90 45.10
N ARG A 2 -0.65 -21.65 43.79
CA ARG A 2 0.07 -22.29 42.69
C ARG A 2 1.56 -22.33 43.00
N SER A 3 2.16 -23.47 42.69
CA SER A 3 3.59 -23.70 42.81
C SER A 3 4.32 -23.08 41.63
N LYS A 4 5.62 -22.80 41.82
CA LYS A 4 6.52 -22.55 40.69
C LYS A 4 6.43 -23.70 39.68
N TRP A 5 6.52 -23.37 38.41
CA TRP A 5 6.65 -24.36 37.36
C TRP A 5 7.99 -25.10 37.51
N VAL A 6 8.00 -26.41 37.23
CA VAL A 6 9.19 -27.24 37.31
C VAL A 6 9.71 -27.42 35.90
N TYR A 7 10.86 -26.83 35.62
CA TYR A 7 11.50 -26.94 34.31
C TYR A 7 12.11 -28.33 34.12
N GLU A 8 11.84 -28.92 32.95
CA GLU A 8 12.52 -30.10 32.44
C GLU A 8 13.15 -29.76 31.08
N PRO A 9 14.48 -29.89 30.92
CA PRO A 9 15.13 -29.60 29.65
C PRO A 9 14.77 -30.63 28.56
N PRO A 10 14.83 -30.26 27.27
CA PRO A 10 14.52 -31.17 26.17
C PRO A 10 15.40 -32.43 26.19
N ALA A 11 14.77 -33.59 25.95
CA ALA A 11 15.45 -34.89 26.06
C ALA A 11 16.50 -35.15 24.97
N ASN A 12 16.43 -34.43 23.83
CA ASN A 12 17.33 -34.61 22.70
C ASN A 12 18.67 -33.87 22.86
N GLY A 13 18.83 -33.08 23.93
CA GLY A 13 20.07 -32.34 24.24
C GLY A 13 20.25 -31.03 23.48
N TYR A 14 19.28 -30.63 22.65
CA TYR A 14 19.22 -29.29 22.06
C TYR A 14 18.36 -28.36 22.94
N PRO A 15 18.62 -27.03 22.93
CA PRO A 15 17.75 -26.08 23.60
C PRO A 15 16.40 -25.99 22.87
N GLU A 16 15.40 -25.39 23.53
CA GLU A 16 14.04 -25.25 22.99
C GLU A 16 14.02 -24.55 21.63
N TRP A 17 14.79 -23.49 21.44
CA TRP A 17 14.84 -22.71 20.19
C TRP A 17 15.54 -23.40 19.00
N ASN A 18 16.03 -24.65 19.13
CA ASN A 18 16.79 -25.32 18.06
C ASN A 18 16.44 -26.81 17.99
N ASN A 19 15.89 -27.25 16.87
CA ASN A 19 15.57 -28.66 16.61
C ASN A 19 14.55 -29.24 17.60
N ASN A 20 13.59 -28.42 18.05
CA ASN A 20 12.45 -28.80 18.88
C ASN A 20 11.19 -28.00 18.46
N PRO A 21 10.72 -28.08 17.20
CA PRO A 21 9.55 -27.31 16.72
C PRO A 21 8.25 -27.64 17.47
N GLU A 22 8.20 -28.76 18.19
CA GLU A 22 7.12 -29.13 19.11
C GLU A 22 7.16 -28.39 20.46
N ILE A 23 8.24 -27.67 20.79
CA ILE A 23 8.42 -26.87 22.01
C ILE A 23 8.48 -25.38 21.65
N PHE A 24 7.33 -24.84 21.24
CA PHE A 24 7.17 -23.41 20.91
C PHE A 24 6.76 -22.54 22.12
N GLU A 25 6.40 -23.17 23.25
CA GLU A 25 6.08 -22.49 24.49
C GLU A 25 6.52 -23.31 25.72
N LEU A 26 6.88 -22.62 26.81
CA LEU A 26 7.04 -23.20 28.13
C LEU A 26 6.36 -22.31 29.16
N ASN A 27 5.39 -22.87 29.90
CA ASN A 27 4.67 -22.19 30.98
C ASN A 27 4.02 -20.85 30.57
N ARG A 28 3.70 -20.70 29.27
CA ARG A 28 2.90 -19.60 28.74
C ARG A 28 1.43 -19.81 29.10
N LEU A 29 0.72 -18.73 29.41
CA LEU A 29 -0.72 -18.79 29.64
C LEU A 29 -1.46 -19.13 28.34
N LYS A 30 -2.59 -19.83 28.45
CA LYS A 30 -3.47 -20.09 27.30
C LYS A 30 -3.86 -18.77 26.63
N ALA A 31 -3.82 -18.73 25.30
CA ALA A 31 -4.32 -17.59 24.54
C ALA A 31 -5.79 -17.29 24.87
N HIS A 32 -6.13 -16.02 24.94
CA HIS A 32 -7.45 -15.51 25.30
C HIS A 32 -7.73 -14.20 24.55
N ALA A 33 -8.99 -13.73 24.57
CA ALA A 33 -9.36 -12.43 24.00
C ALA A 33 -8.56 -11.29 24.61
N SER A 34 -8.25 -10.28 23.80
CA SER A 34 -7.75 -9.00 24.30
C SER A 34 -8.70 -8.48 25.39
N LEU A 35 -8.21 -8.44 26.63
CA LEU A 35 -9.02 -8.07 27.80
C LEU A 35 -8.18 -7.36 28.85
N MET A 36 -8.84 -6.49 29.61
CA MET A 36 -8.27 -5.82 30.78
C MET A 36 -9.36 -5.73 31.85
N PRO A 37 -9.08 -6.20 33.09
CA PRO A 37 -9.98 -5.98 34.22
C PRO A 37 -10.16 -4.49 34.53
N PHE A 38 -11.37 -4.12 34.92
CA PHE A 38 -11.71 -2.80 35.46
C PHE A 38 -12.53 -2.96 36.76
N PRO A 39 -12.36 -2.07 37.75
CA PRO A 39 -13.08 -2.10 39.02
C PRO A 39 -14.51 -1.54 38.93
N SER A 40 -14.89 -0.92 37.81
CA SER A 40 -16.17 -0.21 37.69
C SER A 40 -16.70 -0.19 36.26
N LEU A 41 -18.03 -0.06 36.17
CA LEU A 41 -18.74 0.14 34.90
C LEU A 41 -18.22 1.36 34.12
N GLU A 42 -17.92 2.47 34.81
CA GLU A 42 -17.43 3.69 34.16
C GLU A 42 -16.13 3.43 33.38
N GLN A 43 -15.16 2.76 34.01
CA GLN A 43 -13.89 2.42 33.35
C GLN A 43 -14.07 1.36 32.25
N ALA A 44 -14.97 0.39 32.45
CA ALA A 44 -15.31 -0.59 31.40
C ALA A 44 -16.01 0.07 30.18
N LEU A 45 -16.78 1.14 30.39
CA LEU A 45 -17.37 1.90 29.27
C LEU A 45 -16.33 2.71 28.50
N GLU A 46 -15.30 3.24 29.20
CA GLU A 46 -14.16 3.88 28.57
C GLU A 46 -13.28 2.87 27.80
N GLY A 47 -13.15 1.64 28.31
CA GLY A 47 -12.46 0.53 27.64
C GLY A 47 -10.95 0.73 27.47
N LYS A 48 -10.35 1.76 28.07
CA LYS A 48 -8.94 2.11 27.88
C LYS A 48 -8.05 1.32 28.85
N HIS A 49 -7.43 0.24 28.37
CA HIS A 49 -6.64 -0.66 29.23
C HIS A 49 -5.53 0.05 30.03
N THR A 50 -4.87 1.06 29.46
CA THR A 50 -3.79 1.82 30.13
C THR A 50 -4.26 2.65 31.32
N SER A 51 -5.57 2.88 31.46
CA SER A 51 -6.17 3.61 32.58
C SER A 51 -6.62 2.69 33.73
N SER A 52 -6.61 1.37 33.52
CA SER A 52 -7.00 0.42 34.55
C SER A 52 -6.02 0.46 35.73
N PRO A 53 -6.51 0.44 36.99
CA PRO A 53 -5.64 0.31 38.16
C PRO A 53 -4.96 -1.08 38.24
N TYR A 54 -5.38 -2.01 37.38
CA TYR A 54 -4.79 -3.34 37.24
C TYR A 54 -3.71 -3.41 36.16
N TYR A 55 -3.35 -2.29 35.53
CA TYR A 55 -2.32 -2.21 34.50
C TYR A 55 -1.07 -1.45 34.99
N GLN A 56 0.11 -1.96 34.67
CA GLN A 56 1.38 -1.25 34.87
C GLN A 56 2.30 -1.48 33.68
N SER A 57 2.58 -0.44 32.90
CA SER A 57 3.53 -0.55 31.79
C SER A 57 4.96 -0.84 32.28
N LEU A 58 5.67 -1.69 31.55
CA LEU A 58 7.10 -1.90 31.66
C LEU A 58 7.88 -1.32 30.47
N ASN A 59 7.22 -0.60 29.57
CA ASN A 59 7.88 0.17 28.52
C ASN A 59 8.82 1.23 29.13
N GLY A 60 9.82 1.63 28.34
CA GLY A 60 10.85 2.58 28.74
C GLY A 60 12.24 1.97 28.63
N VAL A 61 13.17 2.43 29.47
CA VAL A 61 14.58 2.04 29.37
C VAL A 61 14.85 0.74 30.12
N TRP A 62 15.40 -0.24 29.42
CA TRP A 62 15.90 -1.50 29.96
C TRP A 62 17.43 -1.54 29.86
N LYS A 63 18.07 -2.35 30.69
CA LYS A 63 19.51 -2.64 30.58
C LYS A 63 19.73 -3.72 29.54
N PHE A 64 20.73 -3.56 28.69
CA PHE A 64 20.93 -4.39 27.51
C PHE A 64 22.38 -4.80 27.29
N ALA A 65 22.56 -6.07 26.93
CA ALA A 65 23.82 -6.63 26.43
C ALA A 65 23.55 -7.42 25.14
N PHE A 66 24.53 -7.41 24.24
CA PHE A 66 24.44 -8.02 22.92
C PHE A 66 25.58 -9.01 22.71
N ALA A 67 25.28 -10.17 22.13
CA ALA A 67 26.25 -11.16 21.70
C ALA A 67 25.97 -11.58 20.25
N GLU A 68 27.01 -11.83 19.44
CA GLU A 68 26.84 -12.20 18.02
C GLU A 68 26.38 -13.66 17.83
N THR A 69 26.60 -14.50 18.84
CA THR A 69 26.24 -15.92 18.80
C THR A 69 25.70 -16.41 20.16
N PRO A 70 24.90 -17.48 20.18
CA PRO A 70 24.38 -18.07 21.40
C PRO A 70 25.47 -18.52 22.39
N ALA A 71 26.64 -18.93 21.87
CA ALA A 71 27.75 -19.39 22.68
C ALA A 71 28.49 -18.24 23.42
N GLN A 72 28.37 -17.00 22.92
CA GLN A 72 29.01 -15.82 23.49
C GLN A 72 28.12 -15.05 24.47
N ARG A 73 26.83 -15.42 24.58
CA ARG A 73 25.89 -14.74 25.47
C ARG A 73 26.30 -14.88 26.94
N ILE A 74 25.84 -13.94 27.76
CA ILE A 74 26.14 -13.91 29.19
C ILE A 74 25.18 -14.88 29.91
N ALA A 75 25.51 -16.16 29.91
CA ALA A 75 24.57 -17.22 30.31
C ALA A 75 23.99 -17.10 31.73
N ASN A 76 24.65 -16.42 32.67
CA ASN A 76 24.20 -16.30 34.07
C ASN A 76 23.60 -14.93 34.42
N PHE A 77 23.30 -14.07 33.44
CA PHE A 77 22.80 -12.70 33.68
C PHE A 77 21.48 -12.63 34.46
N TYR A 78 20.68 -13.70 34.39
CA TYR A 78 19.39 -13.83 35.05
C TYR A 78 19.50 -14.00 36.57
N GLU A 79 20.66 -14.41 37.10
CA GLU A 79 20.90 -14.61 38.54
C GLU A 79 20.56 -13.34 39.34
N ALA A 80 19.95 -13.49 40.52
CA ALA A 80 19.39 -12.37 41.28
C ALA A 80 20.44 -11.31 41.66
N ASP A 81 21.68 -11.72 41.90
CA ASP A 81 22.81 -10.88 42.33
C ASP A 81 23.78 -10.50 41.19
N PHE A 82 23.48 -10.86 39.94
CA PHE A 82 24.31 -10.47 38.80
C PHE A 82 24.36 -8.94 38.62
N ASP A 83 25.57 -8.37 38.53
CA ASP A 83 25.81 -6.94 38.34
C ASP A 83 25.74 -6.54 36.85
N TYR A 84 24.67 -5.82 36.50
CA TYR A 84 24.42 -5.27 35.17
C TYR A 84 24.61 -3.75 35.11
N SER A 85 25.23 -3.13 36.12
CA SER A 85 25.38 -1.66 36.19
C SER A 85 26.17 -1.08 35.01
N GLY A 86 27.09 -1.87 34.43
CA GLY A 86 27.88 -1.52 33.25
C GLY A 86 27.19 -1.74 31.90
N TRP A 87 25.96 -2.26 31.87
CA TRP A 87 25.24 -2.52 30.62
C TRP A 87 24.66 -1.24 30.00
N ALA A 88 24.50 -1.29 28.68
CA ALA A 88 23.90 -0.21 27.91
C ALA A 88 22.41 -0.05 28.25
N ASP A 89 21.85 1.08 27.86
CA ASP A 89 20.42 1.38 27.97
C ASP A 89 19.74 1.12 26.62
N MET A 90 18.57 0.49 26.64
CA MET A 90 17.78 0.11 25.46
C MET A 90 16.33 0.57 25.64
N PRO A 91 15.76 1.37 24.72
CA PRO A 91 14.33 1.65 24.74
C PRO A 91 13.53 0.40 24.39
N VAL A 92 12.46 0.15 25.14
CA VAL A 92 11.48 -0.92 24.88
C VAL A 92 10.09 -0.28 24.81
N PRO A 93 9.31 -0.50 23.74
CA PRO A 93 9.65 -1.32 22.58
C PRO A 93 10.66 -0.67 21.60
N SER A 94 11.52 -1.49 20.98
CA SER A 94 12.31 -1.12 19.81
C SER A 94 12.94 -2.34 19.14
N HIS A 95 13.44 -2.17 17.91
CA HIS A 95 14.38 -3.11 17.30
C HIS A 95 15.82 -2.69 17.58
N TRP A 96 16.68 -3.63 18.01
CA TRP A 96 18.06 -3.28 18.36
C TRP A 96 18.88 -2.76 17.16
N GLN A 97 18.48 -3.13 15.92
CA GLN A 97 19.08 -2.64 14.67
C GLN A 97 18.93 -1.12 14.52
N PHE A 98 17.85 -0.54 15.03
CA PHE A 98 17.63 0.90 15.05
C PHE A 98 18.34 1.61 16.21
N GLN A 99 18.90 0.84 17.14
CA GLN A 99 19.63 1.34 18.32
C GLN A 99 21.15 1.14 18.21
N GLY A 100 21.64 0.76 17.02
CA GLY A 100 23.08 0.65 16.72
C GLY A 100 23.71 -0.71 17.02
N TYR A 101 22.91 -1.75 17.26
CA TYR A 101 23.38 -3.13 17.37
C TYR A 101 23.03 -3.90 16.11
N ASP A 102 23.92 -4.77 15.61
CA ASP A 102 23.66 -5.59 14.42
C ASP A 102 23.34 -4.73 13.16
N TYR A 103 22.83 -5.36 12.11
CA TYR A 103 22.35 -4.71 10.89
C TYR A 103 20.94 -5.21 10.53
N PRO A 104 20.07 -4.35 9.98
CA PRO A 104 18.83 -4.79 9.35
C PRO A 104 19.18 -5.54 8.06
N GLN A 105 18.43 -6.60 7.73
CA GLN A 105 18.68 -7.38 6.52
C GLN A 105 17.39 -7.59 5.76
N TYR A 106 17.35 -7.23 4.47
CA TYR A 106 16.17 -7.42 3.64
C TYR A 106 16.37 -8.55 2.63
N THR A 107 15.55 -9.60 2.74
CA THR A 107 15.49 -10.72 1.80
C THR A 107 14.03 -11.05 1.50
N ASN A 108 13.76 -11.43 0.25
CA ASN A 108 12.45 -11.90 -0.20
C ASN A 108 12.30 -13.41 0.10
N VAL A 109 12.62 -14.29 -0.86
CA VAL A 109 12.41 -15.75 -0.74
C VAL A 109 13.52 -16.47 -0.01
N ARG A 110 14.75 -15.94 -0.04
CA ARG A 110 15.91 -16.65 0.49
C ARG A 110 16.00 -16.44 2.00
N TYR A 111 16.08 -17.55 2.75
CA TYR A 111 16.35 -17.47 4.19
C TYR A 111 17.62 -16.64 4.49
N PRO A 112 17.59 -15.78 5.52
CA PRO A 112 18.67 -14.81 5.80
C PRO A 112 20.05 -15.42 6.08
N TRP A 113 20.08 -16.66 6.57
CA TRP A 113 21.31 -17.40 6.89
C TRP A 113 21.89 -18.21 5.72
N ALA A 114 21.20 -18.29 4.58
CA ALA A 114 21.52 -19.24 3.50
C ALA A 114 22.94 -19.14 2.94
N GLU A 115 23.59 -17.97 2.99
CA GLU A 115 24.99 -17.83 2.55
C GLU A 115 26.01 -18.25 3.62
N ARG A 116 25.67 -18.06 4.89
CA ARG A 116 26.56 -18.41 6.03
C ARG A 116 26.46 -19.88 6.38
N GLU A 117 25.27 -20.45 6.28
CA GLU A 117 24.96 -21.85 6.60
C GLU A 117 24.15 -22.52 5.47
N PRO A 118 24.75 -22.73 4.27
CA PRO A 118 24.04 -23.24 3.09
C PRO A 118 23.52 -24.67 3.22
N ASP A 119 24.08 -25.45 4.15
CA ASP A 119 23.68 -26.85 4.41
C ASP A 119 22.64 -26.98 5.53
N LEU A 120 22.24 -25.86 6.16
CA LEU A 120 21.24 -25.85 7.24
C LEU A 120 19.87 -26.26 6.70
N LYS A 121 19.15 -27.08 7.45
CA LYS A 121 17.82 -27.61 7.07
C LYS A 121 16.87 -27.52 8.25
N PRO A 122 15.56 -27.35 8.01
CA PRO A 122 14.56 -27.47 9.06
C PRO A 122 14.68 -28.82 9.79
N PRO A 123 14.47 -28.87 11.11
CA PRO A 123 14.12 -27.77 12.01
C PRO A 123 15.34 -27.17 12.74
N PHE A 124 16.56 -27.22 12.19
CA PHE A 124 17.72 -26.62 12.86
C PHE A 124 17.76 -25.10 12.66
N ALA A 125 18.01 -24.36 13.74
CA ALA A 125 18.24 -22.91 13.71
C ALA A 125 19.73 -22.60 13.41
N PRO A 126 20.05 -21.46 12.76
CA PRO A 126 21.43 -21.06 12.52
C PRO A 126 22.16 -20.78 13.83
N THR A 127 23.47 -21.05 13.87
CA THR A 127 24.31 -20.91 15.07
C THR A 127 25.64 -20.21 14.81
N LEU A 128 26.09 -20.10 13.56
CA LEU A 128 27.32 -19.40 13.19
C LEU A 128 27.18 -17.88 13.37
N TYR A 129 25.99 -17.35 13.09
CA TYR A 129 25.60 -15.99 13.41
C TYR A 129 24.13 -15.95 13.79
N ASN A 130 23.87 -15.91 15.09
CA ASN A 130 22.54 -15.84 15.67
C ASN A 130 22.62 -14.91 16.87
N PRO A 131 22.53 -13.60 16.64
CA PRO A 131 22.65 -12.60 17.68
C PRO A 131 21.65 -12.83 18.82
N VAL A 132 22.11 -12.58 20.05
CA VAL A 132 21.32 -12.71 21.28
C VAL A 132 21.33 -11.38 22.03
N GLY A 133 20.13 -10.88 22.34
CA GLY A 133 19.92 -9.71 23.17
C GLY A 133 19.49 -10.10 24.59
N SER A 134 20.29 -9.73 25.59
CA SER A 134 19.97 -9.93 27.00
C SER A 134 19.44 -8.63 27.59
N TYR A 135 18.22 -8.64 28.13
CA TYR A 135 17.54 -7.48 28.70
C TYR A 135 17.32 -7.65 30.20
N ILE A 136 17.53 -6.59 30.99
CA ILE A 136 17.20 -6.54 32.42
C ILE A 136 16.38 -5.29 32.73
N ARG A 137 15.32 -5.48 33.51
CA ARG A 137 14.51 -4.40 34.07
C ARG A 137 14.13 -4.71 35.51
N THR A 138 14.11 -3.70 36.37
CA THR A 138 13.53 -3.83 37.70
C THR A 138 12.16 -3.17 37.77
N PHE A 139 11.31 -3.70 38.64
CA PHE A 139 10.00 -3.12 38.93
C PHE A 139 9.59 -3.41 40.38
N THR A 140 8.64 -2.64 40.88
CA THR A 140 7.94 -2.91 42.14
C THR A 140 6.47 -3.15 41.84
N VAL A 141 5.91 -4.19 42.47
CA VAL A 141 4.48 -4.49 42.37
C VAL A 141 3.71 -3.39 43.10
N PRO A 142 2.67 -2.77 42.48
CA PRO A 142 1.83 -1.79 43.15
C PRO A 142 1.24 -2.35 44.45
N THR A 143 1.24 -1.54 45.51
CA THR A 143 0.70 -1.97 46.82
C THR A 143 -0.77 -2.35 46.77
N ALA A 144 -1.53 -1.79 45.81
CA ALA A 144 -2.93 -2.13 45.56
C ALA A 144 -3.13 -3.58 45.06
N TRP A 145 -2.08 -4.22 44.53
CA TRP A 145 -2.14 -5.61 44.04
C TRP A 145 -1.71 -6.62 45.11
N ALA A 146 -1.49 -6.19 46.36
CA ALA A 146 -1.07 -7.07 47.44
C ALA A 146 -2.04 -8.26 47.60
N GLY A 147 -1.53 -9.48 47.46
CA GLY A 147 -2.30 -10.72 47.57
C GLY A 147 -3.16 -11.07 46.35
N GLN A 148 -3.05 -10.32 45.26
CA GLN A 148 -3.63 -10.64 43.95
C GLN A 148 -2.60 -11.34 43.06
N PRO A 149 -3.04 -12.12 42.05
CA PRO A 149 -2.17 -12.59 40.98
C PRO A 149 -1.53 -11.42 40.22
N VAL A 150 -0.32 -11.65 39.72
CA VAL A 150 0.41 -10.71 38.87
C VAL A 150 0.93 -11.48 37.67
N PHE A 151 0.61 -10.97 36.50
CA PHE A 151 0.99 -11.52 35.21
C PHE A 151 1.85 -10.50 34.45
N ILE A 152 2.71 -10.99 33.58
CA ILE A 152 3.40 -10.18 32.57
C ILE A 152 2.87 -10.55 31.20
N ASN A 153 2.76 -9.57 30.31
CA ASN A 153 2.39 -9.77 28.92
C ASN A 153 3.39 -9.07 27.99
N PHE A 154 3.98 -9.83 27.09
CA PHE A 154 4.80 -9.35 25.98
C PHE A 154 3.97 -9.37 24.71
N GLN A 155 3.74 -8.21 24.09
CA GLN A 155 2.87 -8.09 22.92
C GLN A 155 3.55 -8.48 21.59
N GLY A 156 4.87 -8.64 21.59
CA GLY A 156 5.65 -9.07 20.42
C GLY A 156 7.17 -9.00 20.68
N VAL A 157 7.84 -10.13 20.47
CA VAL A 157 9.28 -10.31 20.66
C VAL A 157 9.81 -11.13 19.49
N GLU A 158 10.76 -10.58 18.72
CA GLU A 158 11.30 -11.23 17.52
C GLU A 158 12.67 -11.88 17.83
N SER A 159 12.86 -13.20 17.69
CA SER A 159 11.91 -14.26 17.24
C SER A 159 11.53 -15.30 18.29
N ALA A 160 12.37 -15.50 19.31
CA ALA A 160 12.08 -16.35 20.45
C ALA A 160 12.76 -15.83 21.72
N PHE A 161 12.18 -16.11 22.90
CA PHE A 161 12.73 -15.59 24.15
C PHE A 161 12.43 -16.41 25.39
N TYR A 162 13.35 -16.36 26.35
CA TYR A 162 13.18 -16.87 27.71
C TYR A 162 12.94 -15.73 28.70
N VAL A 163 12.19 -16.01 29.77
CA VAL A 163 11.87 -15.06 30.84
C VAL A 163 12.28 -15.63 32.20
N TRP A 164 13.01 -14.84 32.98
CA TRP A 164 13.33 -15.14 34.37
C TRP A 164 12.89 -14.02 35.30
N LEU A 165 12.47 -14.38 36.50
CA LEU A 165 12.18 -13.44 37.57
C LEU A 165 12.95 -13.84 38.83
N ASN A 166 13.75 -12.91 39.35
CA ASN A 166 14.54 -13.09 40.57
C ASN A 166 15.43 -14.35 40.55
N GLY A 167 16.03 -14.68 39.40
CA GLY A 167 16.92 -15.83 39.23
C GLY A 167 16.23 -17.14 38.84
N GLU A 168 14.90 -17.18 38.76
CA GLU A 168 14.12 -18.39 38.51
C GLU A 168 13.50 -18.34 37.11
N LEU A 169 13.55 -19.45 36.37
CA LEU A 169 12.95 -19.54 35.04
C LEU A 169 11.42 -19.52 35.15
N VAL A 170 10.82 -18.57 34.44
CA VAL A 170 9.37 -18.41 34.34
C VAL A 170 8.84 -19.15 33.12
N GLY A 171 9.48 -19.00 31.95
CA GLY A 171 8.98 -19.62 30.71
C GLY A 171 9.76 -19.24 29.46
N TYR A 172 9.23 -19.69 28.32
CA TYR A 172 9.77 -19.50 26.97
C TYR A 172 8.61 -19.35 25.96
N SER A 173 8.81 -18.59 24.88
CA SER A 173 7.85 -18.49 23.77
C SER A 173 8.54 -18.24 22.43
N GLU A 174 7.92 -18.80 21.38
CA GLU A 174 8.06 -18.44 19.97
C GLU A 174 6.79 -17.71 19.47
N ASP A 175 6.72 -17.49 18.16
CA ASP A 175 5.76 -16.64 17.43
C ASP A 175 5.93 -15.14 17.70
N THR A 176 6.57 -14.48 16.74
CA THR A 176 6.94 -13.06 16.81
C THR A 176 5.74 -12.11 17.00
N PHE A 177 4.57 -12.46 16.47
CA PHE A 177 3.48 -11.50 16.23
C PHE A 177 2.21 -11.70 17.07
N THR A 178 2.16 -12.74 17.91
CA THR A 178 1.10 -12.93 18.91
C THR A 178 1.63 -12.73 20.34
N PRO A 179 0.78 -12.32 21.30
CA PRO A 179 1.25 -12.04 22.66
C PRO A 179 1.63 -13.30 23.45
N ALA A 180 2.62 -13.18 24.32
CA ALA A 180 2.99 -14.20 25.29
C ALA A 180 2.85 -13.68 26.72
N ALA A 181 2.00 -14.34 27.51
CA ALA A 181 1.74 -13.98 28.90
C ALA A 181 2.21 -15.07 29.88
N PHE A 182 2.70 -14.65 31.04
CA PHE A 182 3.23 -15.55 32.08
C PHE A 182 2.75 -15.15 33.48
N ASP A 183 2.53 -16.14 34.34
CA ASP A 183 2.20 -15.96 35.75
C ASP A 183 3.46 -15.72 36.60
N LEU A 184 3.63 -14.49 37.08
CA LEU A 184 4.77 -14.09 37.89
C LEU A 184 4.53 -14.31 39.38
N THR A 185 3.29 -14.54 39.80
CA THR A 185 2.90 -14.58 41.21
C THR A 185 3.76 -15.50 42.09
N PRO A 186 4.09 -16.75 41.70
CA PRO A 186 4.89 -17.64 42.54
C PRO A 186 6.41 -17.30 42.56
N TYR A 187 6.85 -16.33 41.76
CA TYR A 187 8.25 -15.92 41.61
C TYR A 187 8.56 -14.56 42.26
N LEU A 188 7.53 -13.81 42.64
CA LEU A 188 7.66 -12.48 43.23
C LEU A 188 8.34 -12.49 44.61
N ILE A 189 9.12 -11.44 44.87
CA ILE A 189 9.63 -11.08 46.19
C ILE A 189 9.06 -9.75 46.66
N GLU A 190 9.12 -9.49 47.96
CA GLU A 190 8.75 -8.19 48.52
C GLU A 190 9.73 -7.10 48.06
N GLY A 191 9.19 -5.96 47.61
CA GLY A 191 9.98 -4.82 47.14
C GLY A 191 10.32 -4.89 45.65
N GLU A 192 11.59 -4.63 45.32
CA GLU A 192 12.07 -4.58 43.94
C GLU A 192 12.29 -6.01 43.40
N ASN A 193 11.74 -6.26 42.21
CA ASN A 193 11.86 -7.52 41.49
C ASN A 193 12.73 -7.32 40.25
N LYS A 194 13.63 -8.27 39.97
CA LYS A 194 14.51 -8.27 38.80
C LYS A 194 13.92 -9.18 37.71
N LEU A 195 13.54 -8.59 36.59
CA LEU A 195 13.13 -9.28 35.37
C LEU A 195 14.33 -9.38 34.41
N ALA A 196 14.57 -10.57 33.88
CA ALA A 196 15.59 -10.83 32.87
C ALA A 196 14.95 -11.54 31.67
N VAL A 197 15.30 -11.10 30.46
CA VAL A 197 14.77 -11.65 29.19
C VAL A 197 15.92 -11.89 28.22
N GLU A 198 15.99 -13.08 27.63
CA GLU A 198 17.00 -13.46 26.63
C GLU A 198 16.31 -13.67 25.30
N VAL A 199 16.60 -12.83 24.30
CA VAL A 199 15.95 -12.82 22.98
C VAL A 199 16.94 -13.30 21.92
N TYR A 200 16.52 -14.27 21.12
CA TYR A 200 17.29 -14.82 20.00
C TYR A 200 16.81 -14.22 18.68
N ARG A 201 17.74 -13.85 17.80
CA ARG A 201 17.41 -13.39 16.45
C ARG A 201 16.76 -14.52 15.63
N TRP A 202 17.26 -15.74 15.76
CA TRP A 202 16.75 -16.92 15.05
C TRP A 202 16.47 -18.09 16.00
N CYS A 203 15.36 -18.78 15.77
CA CYS A 203 14.99 -20.06 16.37
C CYS A 203 14.55 -21.04 15.27
N ASP A 204 14.07 -22.22 15.63
CA ASP A 204 13.57 -23.18 14.63
C ASP A 204 12.24 -22.71 14.00
N ALA A 205 11.35 -22.07 14.77
CA ALA A 205 10.18 -21.39 14.21
C ALA A 205 10.50 -20.26 13.22
N SER A 206 11.74 -19.75 13.15
CA SER A 206 12.13 -18.80 12.07
C SER A 206 12.01 -19.40 10.67
N TRP A 207 11.94 -20.73 10.53
CA TRP A 207 11.56 -21.38 9.27
C TRP A 207 10.11 -21.09 8.85
N LEU A 208 9.23 -20.69 9.78
CA LEU A 208 7.83 -20.32 9.54
C LEU A 208 7.61 -18.80 9.38
N GLU A 209 8.67 -18.00 9.42
CA GLU A 209 8.62 -16.52 9.43
C GLU A 209 9.48 -15.96 8.29
N ASP A 210 9.24 -16.45 7.08
CA ASP A 210 9.99 -16.13 5.86
C ASP A 210 9.32 -15.09 4.95
N GLN A 211 8.64 -14.10 5.56
CA GLN A 211 8.01 -13.01 4.82
C GLN A 211 9.01 -12.19 4.00
N ASP A 212 8.53 -11.62 2.89
CA ASP A 212 9.22 -10.60 2.09
C ASP A 212 9.31 -9.25 2.84
N PHE A 213 10.19 -9.18 3.82
CA PHE A 213 10.37 -8.00 4.68
C PHE A 213 11.77 -7.88 5.28
N TRP A 214 11.99 -6.77 6.00
CA TRP A 214 13.21 -6.58 6.79
C TRP A 214 13.27 -7.56 7.96
N ARG A 215 14.42 -8.18 8.16
CA ARG A 215 14.74 -9.06 9.28
C ARG A 215 15.35 -8.26 10.41
N LEU A 216 14.56 -8.03 11.45
CA LEU A 216 14.88 -7.24 12.63
C LEU A 216 14.79 -8.13 13.87
N SER A 217 15.00 -7.58 15.07
CA SER A 217 14.91 -8.38 16.30
C SER A 217 14.70 -7.53 17.53
N GLY A 218 14.28 -8.16 18.63
CA GLY A 218 14.13 -7.53 19.94
C GLY A 218 12.68 -7.46 20.42
N ILE A 219 12.49 -6.79 21.55
CA ILE A 219 11.17 -6.56 22.14
C ILE A 219 10.56 -5.34 21.44
N PHE A 220 9.82 -5.57 20.37
CA PHE A 220 9.40 -4.53 19.43
C PHE A 220 7.94 -4.06 19.60
N ARG A 221 7.17 -4.72 20.48
CA ARG A 221 5.86 -4.27 20.94
C ARG A 221 5.83 -4.17 22.48
N ASP A 222 4.75 -3.60 23.00
CA ASP A 222 4.60 -3.26 24.41
C ASP A 222 4.83 -4.44 25.37
N VAL A 223 5.36 -4.11 26.55
CA VAL A 223 5.45 -5.00 27.71
C VAL A 223 4.76 -4.35 28.89
N TYR A 224 3.90 -5.11 29.57
CA TYR A 224 3.22 -4.63 30.76
C TYR A 224 2.96 -5.75 31.76
N LEU A 225 2.81 -5.34 33.01
CA LEU A 225 2.22 -6.17 34.06
C LEU A 225 0.72 -5.90 34.12
N TYR A 226 -0.02 -6.94 34.45
CA TYR A 226 -1.41 -6.79 34.86
C TYR A 226 -1.76 -7.68 36.05
N SER A 227 -2.79 -7.30 36.78
CA SER A 227 -3.33 -8.07 37.89
C SER A 227 -4.80 -8.37 37.66
N THR A 228 -5.31 -9.46 38.22
CA THR A 228 -6.74 -9.78 38.19
C THR A 228 -7.23 -9.99 39.63
N PRO A 229 -8.53 -9.81 39.90
CA PRO A 229 -9.11 -10.33 41.12
C PRO A 229 -8.98 -11.86 41.18
N LYS A 230 -8.99 -12.44 42.38
CA LYS A 230 -8.89 -13.90 42.55
C LYS A 230 -9.96 -14.69 41.79
N LEU A 231 -11.17 -14.13 41.68
CA LEU A 231 -12.23 -14.62 40.81
C LEU A 231 -12.38 -13.61 39.67
N HIS A 232 -12.10 -14.03 38.43
CA HIS A 232 -12.05 -13.14 37.28
C HIS A 232 -12.51 -13.82 35.99
N VAL A 233 -12.85 -13.03 34.98
CA VAL A 233 -13.07 -13.47 33.61
C VAL A 233 -11.72 -13.76 32.97
N ALA A 234 -11.48 -15.03 32.65
CA ALA A 234 -10.24 -15.49 32.02
C ALA A 234 -10.30 -15.43 30.48
N ASP A 235 -11.49 -15.53 29.89
CA ASP A 235 -11.72 -15.35 28.46
C ASP A 235 -13.21 -15.11 28.17
N PHE A 236 -13.54 -14.50 27.03
CA PHE A 236 -14.90 -14.37 26.55
C PHE A 236 -14.98 -14.26 25.02
N PHE A 237 -16.07 -14.76 24.45
CA PHE A 237 -16.39 -14.67 23.03
C PHE A 237 -17.81 -14.13 22.84
N VAL A 238 -17.92 -13.00 22.16
CA VAL A 238 -19.18 -12.35 21.80
C VAL A 238 -19.48 -12.63 20.33
N ARG A 239 -20.68 -13.16 20.05
CA ARG A 239 -21.17 -13.37 18.69
C ARG A 239 -22.48 -12.62 18.46
N THR A 240 -22.65 -12.09 17.26
CA THR A 240 -23.90 -11.48 16.81
C THR A 240 -24.44 -12.23 15.60
N GLU A 241 -25.64 -12.78 15.71
CA GLU A 241 -26.32 -13.44 14.60
C GLU A 241 -27.53 -12.61 14.19
N LEU A 242 -27.50 -11.98 13.02
CA LEU A 242 -28.67 -11.31 12.46
C LEU A 242 -29.70 -12.34 11.99
N ASP A 243 -30.99 -11.99 12.10
CA ASP A 243 -32.06 -12.80 11.52
C ASP A 243 -32.00 -12.84 9.98
N ALA A 244 -32.81 -13.70 9.36
CA ALA A 244 -32.85 -13.85 7.90
C ALA A 244 -33.29 -12.58 7.13
N ALA A 245 -33.88 -11.60 7.82
CA ALA A 245 -34.24 -10.29 7.26
C ALA A 245 -33.16 -9.23 7.50
N TYR A 246 -32.07 -9.59 8.19
CA TYR A 246 -31.03 -8.70 8.69
C TYR A 246 -31.60 -7.54 9.52
N GLN A 247 -32.67 -7.79 10.28
CA GLN A 247 -33.36 -6.79 11.08
C GLN A 247 -32.94 -6.88 12.54
N ASP A 248 -33.34 -7.94 13.25
CA ASP A 248 -33.03 -8.19 14.65
C ASP A 248 -31.76 -9.05 14.77
N ALA A 249 -31.18 -9.12 15.98
CA ALA A 249 -29.99 -9.93 16.24
C ALA A 249 -30.13 -10.77 17.51
N ASN A 250 -29.59 -11.98 17.50
CA ASN A 250 -29.24 -12.72 18.70
C ASN A 250 -27.81 -12.36 19.12
N LEU A 251 -27.65 -11.84 20.33
CA LEU A 251 -26.36 -11.54 20.96
C LEU A 251 -26.00 -12.71 21.89
N GLU A 252 -24.89 -13.36 21.63
CA GLU A 252 -24.41 -14.52 22.39
C GLU A 252 -23.10 -14.20 23.11
N LEU A 253 -22.96 -14.76 24.31
CA LEU A 253 -21.76 -14.66 25.13
C LEU A 253 -21.37 -16.06 25.62
N ASP A 254 -20.20 -16.53 25.20
CA ASP A 254 -19.48 -17.63 25.85
C ASP A 254 -18.41 -16.99 26.77
N VAL A 255 -18.38 -17.33 28.06
CA VAL A 255 -17.48 -16.72 29.04
C VAL A 255 -16.85 -17.76 29.95
N ARG A 256 -15.54 -17.68 30.14
CA ARG A 256 -14.78 -18.52 31.07
C ARG A 256 -14.40 -17.70 32.29
N VAL A 257 -14.82 -18.16 33.46
CA VAL A 257 -14.51 -17.55 34.76
C VAL A 257 -13.55 -18.46 35.50
N GLU A 258 -12.46 -17.89 36.02
CA GLU A 258 -11.40 -18.61 36.72
C GLU A 258 -11.27 -18.12 38.16
N ARG A 259 -10.95 -19.07 39.06
CA ARG A 259 -10.54 -18.80 40.43
C ARG A 259 -9.06 -19.15 40.61
N TYR A 260 -8.23 -18.14 40.84
CA TYR A 260 -6.77 -18.26 40.87
C TYR A 260 -6.22 -19.03 42.10
N TRP A 261 -6.81 -18.85 43.30
CA TRP A 261 -6.54 -19.70 44.47
C TRP A 261 -7.82 -19.96 45.31
N ASP A 262 -7.78 -21.03 46.13
CA ASP A 262 -8.80 -21.50 47.11
C ASP A 262 -9.69 -22.66 46.63
N ASN A 263 -9.97 -23.61 47.54
CA ASN A 263 -10.76 -24.83 47.34
C ASN A 263 -12.21 -24.69 47.86
N THR A 264 -12.65 -23.48 48.20
CA THR A 264 -14.05 -23.22 48.53
C THR A 264 -14.82 -22.82 47.27
N ALA A 265 -16.03 -23.39 47.09
CA ALA A 265 -16.93 -22.96 46.03
C ALA A 265 -17.19 -21.45 46.16
N GLY A 266 -16.78 -20.68 45.16
CA GLY A 266 -17.01 -19.24 45.11
C GLY A 266 -18.28 -19.01 44.32
N ASP A 267 -19.40 -18.80 45.01
CA ASP A 267 -20.65 -18.41 44.37
C ASP A 267 -20.49 -16.99 43.81
N PHE A 268 -20.97 -16.78 42.59
CA PHE A 268 -20.93 -15.48 41.91
C PHE A 268 -22.14 -15.30 41.01
N GLN A 269 -22.38 -14.04 40.65
CA GLN A 269 -23.35 -13.65 39.64
C GLN A 269 -22.64 -12.90 38.51
N LEU A 270 -22.81 -13.39 37.29
CA LEU A 270 -22.39 -12.71 36.09
C LEU A 270 -23.54 -11.85 35.57
N GLU A 271 -23.26 -10.61 35.20
CA GLU A 271 -24.20 -9.67 34.56
C GLU A 271 -23.61 -9.19 33.23
N ALA A 272 -24.34 -9.36 32.13
CA ALA A 272 -23.95 -8.92 30.81
C ALA A 272 -24.90 -7.83 30.29
N GLN A 273 -24.37 -6.67 29.91
CA GLN A 273 -25.16 -5.52 29.47
C GLN A 273 -24.53 -4.85 28.23
N LEU A 274 -25.38 -4.42 27.31
CA LEU A 274 -25.01 -3.74 26.08
C LEU A 274 -25.31 -2.24 26.20
N TYR A 275 -24.38 -1.39 25.78
CA TYR A 275 -24.50 0.06 25.81
C TYR A 275 -24.29 0.64 24.41
N ASP A 276 -25.10 1.65 24.06
CA ASP A 276 -24.95 2.37 22.80
C ASP A 276 -23.76 3.33 22.81
N ALA A 277 -23.54 4.03 21.69
CA ALA A 277 -22.45 5.00 21.54
C ALA A 277 -22.55 6.20 22.52
N ALA A 278 -23.72 6.45 23.12
CA ALA A 278 -23.93 7.48 24.15
C ALA A 278 -23.81 6.93 25.58
N GLY A 279 -23.38 5.66 25.74
CA GLY A 279 -23.25 4.98 27.02
C GLY A 279 -24.58 4.64 27.68
N GLN A 280 -25.68 4.61 26.92
CA GLN A 280 -27.00 4.25 27.45
C GLN A 280 -27.26 2.75 27.29
N PRO A 281 -27.86 2.08 28.30
CA PRO A 281 -28.16 0.66 28.22
C PRO A 281 -29.20 0.38 27.13
N VAL A 282 -28.91 -0.61 26.29
CA VAL A 282 -29.78 -1.06 25.19
C VAL A 282 -30.80 -2.09 25.68
N LEU A 283 -30.40 -2.99 26.58
CA LEU A 283 -31.30 -3.97 27.18
C LEU A 283 -31.99 -3.37 28.41
N SER A 284 -33.27 -3.70 28.62
CA SER A 284 -34.05 -3.22 29.76
C SER A 284 -33.50 -3.68 31.13
N ALA A 285 -32.78 -4.80 31.15
CA ALA A 285 -32.04 -5.31 32.29
C ALA A 285 -30.85 -6.14 31.80
N PRO A 286 -29.75 -6.25 32.57
CA PRO A 286 -28.65 -7.14 32.23
C PRO A 286 -29.11 -8.60 32.13
N VAL A 287 -28.51 -9.36 31.22
CA VAL A 287 -28.64 -10.82 31.20
C VAL A 287 -27.79 -11.37 32.34
N THR A 288 -28.36 -12.24 33.19
CA THR A 288 -27.66 -12.71 34.40
C THR A 288 -27.55 -14.22 34.47
N ALA A 289 -26.44 -14.71 35.04
CA ALA A 289 -26.24 -16.12 35.37
C ALA A 289 -25.59 -16.23 36.75
N ALA A 290 -26.21 -17.01 37.65
CA ALA A 290 -25.61 -17.36 38.94
C ALA A 290 -24.92 -18.72 38.82
N ALA A 291 -23.68 -18.80 39.30
CA ALA A 291 -22.87 -20.01 39.20
C ALA A 291 -21.86 -20.10 40.35
N ALA A 292 -21.18 -21.25 40.45
CA ALA A 292 -20.11 -21.47 41.40
C ALA A 292 -18.93 -22.13 40.68
N VAL A 293 -17.72 -21.63 40.92
CA VAL A 293 -16.51 -22.27 40.38
C VAL A 293 -16.21 -23.54 41.18
N GLY A 294 -16.22 -24.69 40.52
CA GLY A 294 -15.97 -26.00 41.14
C GLY A 294 -14.50 -26.24 41.48
N ASP A 295 -14.16 -27.46 41.90
CA ASP A 295 -12.79 -27.84 42.30
C ASP A 295 -11.77 -27.75 41.15
N ALA A 296 -12.23 -27.77 39.89
CA ALA A 296 -11.40 -27.59 38.70
C ALA A 296 -10.81 -26.16 38.60
N GLY A 297 -11.33 -25.19 39.35
CA GLY A 297 -10.82 -23.82 39.37
C GLY A 297 -11.31 -22.93 38.23
N GLU A 298 -12.09 -23.47 37.29
CA GLU A 298 -12.71 -22.72 36.18
C GLU A 298 -14.14 -23.20 35.91
N ILE A 299 -14.94 -22.36 35.26
CA ILE A 299 -16.27 -22.68 34.74
C ILE A 299 -16.55 -21.89 33.45
N GLU A 300 -17.24 -22.53 32.50
CA GLU A 300 -17.76 -21.89 31.29
C GLU A 300 -19.27 -21.65 31.41
N LEU A 301 -19.70 -20.45 31.02
CA LEU A 301 -21.11 -20.07 30.98
C LEU A 301 -21.48 -19.60 29.57
N LYS A 302 -22.72 -19.88 29.18
CA LYS A 302 -23.29 -19.43 27.91
C LYS A 302 -24.56 -18.62 28.16
N LEU A 303 -24.61 -17.42 27.63
CA LEU A 303 -25.75 -16.51 27.75
C LEU A 303 -26.16 -16.02 26.36
N SER A 304 -27.45 -15.75 26.16
CA SER A 304 -27.94 -15.15 24.92
C SER A 304 -29.14 -14.24 25.17
N THR A 305 -29.32 -13.25 24.29
CA THR A 305 -30.49 -12.37 24.29
C THR A 305 -30.76 -11.81 22.90
N VAL A 306 -32.03 -11.47 22.64
CA VAL A 306 -32.43 -10.79 21.40
C VAL A 306 -32.25 -9.28 21.54
N VAL A 307 -31.67 -8.66 20.52
CA VAL A 307 -31.57 -7.21 20.34
C VAL A 307 -32.43 -6.83 19.14
N VAL A 308 -33.45 -6.00 19.38
CA VAL A 308 -34.40 -5.59 18.34
C VAL A 308 -33.80 -4.45 17.52
N ASN A 309 -33.75 -4.65 16.20
CA ASN A 309 -33.28 -3.69 15.21
C ASN A 309 -32.01 -2.91 15.59
N PRO A 310 -30.89 -3.57 15.94
CA PRO A 310 -29.64 -2.87 16.23
C PRO A 310 -29.12 -2.12 15.01
N LEU A 311 -28.32 -1.08 15.25
CA LEU A 311 -27.54 -0.44 14.19
C LEU A 311 -26.46 -1.42 13.73
N LYS A 312 -26.46 -1.73 12.42
CA LYS A 312 -25.53 -2.69 11.84
C LYS A 312 -24.16 -2.06 11.62
N TRP A 313 -23.11 -2.83 11.82
CA TRP A 313 -21.74 -2.45 11.51
C TRP A 313 -21.41 -2.77 10.05
N SER A 314 -20.71 -1.86 9.39
CA SER A 314 -20.06 -2.06 8.09
C SER A 314 -18.90 -1.07 7.94
N ALA A 315 -18.03 -1.27 6.94
CA ALA A 315 -16.97 -0.30 6.63
C ALA A 315 -17.50 1.09 6.19
N GLU A 316 -18.79 1.17 5.80
CA GLU A 316 -19.46 2.41 5.43
C GLU A 316 -20.12 3.11 6.64
N LYS A 317 -20.63 2.31 7.60
CA LYS A 317 -21.30 2.77 8.82
C LYS A 317 -20.77 1.93 10.00
N PRO A 318 -19.65 2.32 10.62
CA PRO A 318 -19.00 1.57 11.70
C PRO A 318 -19.72 1.75 13.04
N ASN A 319 -21.01 1.37 13.10
CA ASN A 319 -21.80 1.47 14.33
C ASN A 319 -21.27 0.48 15.37
N LEU A 320 -20.86 0.99 16.53
CA LEU A 320 -20.30 0.20 17.62
C LEU A 320 -21.05 0.42 18.92
N TYR A 321 -21.23 -0.67 19.65
CA TYR A 321 -21.74 -0.73 21.02
C TYR A 321 -20.60 -1.10 21.97
N THR A 322 -20.73 -0.80 23.26
CA THR A 322 -19.87 -1.40 24.30
C THR A 322 -20.64 -2.52 24.99
N PHE A 323 -20.06 -3.71 25.02
CA PHE A 323 -20.59 -4.83 25.80
C PHE A 323 -19.77 -4.98 27.08
N VAL A 324 -20.44 -4.94 28.23
CA VAL A 324 -19.79 -5.01 29.55
C VAL A 324 -20.24 -6.27 30.27
N ILE A 325 -19.28 -7.04 30.75
CA ILE A 325 -19.46 -8.23 31.57
C ILE A 325 -19.02 -7.86 32.99
N SER A 326 -19.91 -8.01 33.96
CA SER A 326 -19.66 -7.72 35.37
C SER A 326 -19.72 -9.00 36.19
N LEU A 327 -18.73 -9.23 37.06
CA LEU A 327 -18.75 -10.30 38.05
C LEU A 327 -19.06 -9.72 39.42
N ARG A 328 -20.09 -10.27 40.06
CA ARG A 328 -20.42 -9.99 41.46
C ARG A 328 -20.19 -11.22 42.31
N ASP A 329 -19.68 -11.04 43.53
CA ASP A 329 -19.51 -12.14 44.47
C ASP A 329 -20.84 -12.59 45.11
N ALA A 330 -20.76 -13.59 45.99
CA ALA A 330 -21.90 -14.10 46.76
C ALA A 330 -22.63 -13.06 47.63
N THR A 331 -21.97 -11.92 47.94
CA THR A 331 -22.56 -10.82 48.71
C THR A 331 -23.25 -9.78 47.83
N GLY A 332 -23.06 -9.87 46.50
CA GLY A 332 -23.56 -8.92 45.51
C GLY A 332 -22.60 -7.76 45.22
N GLU A 333 -21.40 -7.76 45.82
CA GLU A 333 -20.38 -6.75 45.58
C GLU A 333 -19.73 -6.96 44.20
N LEU A 334 -19.47 -5.86 43.49
CA LEU A 334 -18.80 -5.92 42.19
C LEU A 334 -17.32 -6.27 42.39
N VAL A 335 -16.87 -7.36 41.78
CA VAL A 335 -15.49 -7.85 41.85
C VAL A 335 -14.68 -7.39 40.64
N GLU A 336 -15.28 -7.47 39.46
CA GLU A 336 -14.62 -7.17 38.19
C GLU A 336 -15.64 -6.72 37.15
N THR A 337 -15.17 -5.87 36.23
CA THR A 337 -15.80 -5.65 34.94
C THR A 337 -14.77 -5.83 33.83
N VAL A 338 -15.19 -6.42 32.71
CA VAL A 338 -14.45 -6.44 31.45
C VAL A 338 -15.37 -5.98 30.33
N SER A 339 -14.81 -5.54 29.21
CA SER A 339 -15.59 -4.98 28.11
C SER A 339 -14.95 -5.22 26.75
N CYS A 340 -15.77 -5.26 25.71
CA CYS A 340 -15.33 -5.16 24.32
C CYS A 340 -16.27 -4.27 23.49
N ARG A 341 -15.80 -3.88 22.31
CA ARG A 341 -16.65 -3.25 21.29
C ARG A 341 -17.42 -4.33 20.53
N VAL A 342 -18.67 -4.05 20.18
CA VAL A 342 -19.54 -4.96 19.43
C VAL A 342 -20.12 -4.23 18.23
N GLY A 343 -19.96 -4.81 17.05
CA GLY A 343 -20.60 -4.38 15.81
C GLY A 343 -21.53 -5.47 15.30
N PHE A 344 -22.83 -5.18 15.19
CA PHE A 344 -23.79 -6.17 14.69
C PHE A 344 -23.63 -6.36 13.19
N ARG A 345 -23.11 -7.52 12.77
CA ARG A 345 -22.94 -7.86 11.36
C ARG A 345 -23.03 -9.36 11.12
N THR A 346 -23.40 -9.74 9.90
CA THR A 346 -23.31 -11.11 9.40
C THR A 346 -22.45 -11.13 8.15
N PHE A 347 -21.42 -11.97 8.13
CA PHE A 347 -20.62 -12.25 6.94
C PHE A 347 -20.78 -13.73 6.58
N GLU A 348 -21.21 -14.01 5.35
CA GLU A 348 -21.64 -15.35 4.97
C GLU A 348 -21.47 -15.64 3.48
N LEU A 349 -21.44 -16.92 3.13
CA LEU A 349 -21.60 -17.38 1.76
C LEU A 349 -23.08 -17.61 1.48
N LYS A 350 -23.63 -16.86 0.52
CA LYS A 350 -24.98 -17.03 0.01
C LYS A 350 -24.93 -17.29 -1.48
N ASP A 351 -25.44 -18.45 -1.90
CA ASP A 351 -25.42 -18.90 -3.29
C ASP A 351 -24.00 -18.86 -3.93
N GLY A 352 -22.97 -19.21 -3.14
CA GLY A 352 -21.57 -19.23 -3.57
C GLY A 352 -20.88 -17.86 -3.61
N ILE A 353 -21.50 -16.81 -3.06
CA ILE A 353 -21.00 -15.43 -3.06
C ILE A 353 -20.92 -14.88 -1.63
N MET A 354 -19.83 -14.19 -1.30
CA MET A 354 -19.65 -13.54 -0.01
C MET A 354 -20.57 -12.33 0.12
N HIS A 355 -21.29 -12.25 1.24
CA HIS A 355 -22.20 -11.16 1.58
C HIS A 355 -21.86 -10.58 2.95
N ILE A 356 -21.97 -9.26 3.07
CA ILE A 356 -22.01 -8.54 4.34
C ILE A 356 -23.41 -8.00 4.54
N ASN A 357 -24.08 -8.39 5.63
CA ASN A 357 -25.46 -7.99 5.96
C ASN A 357 -26.43 -8.17 4.77
N GLY A 358 -26.32 -9.29 4.06
CA GLY A 358 -27.16 -9.62 2.91
C GLY A 358 -26.83 -8.88 1.61
N LYS A 359 -25.72 -8.12 1.54
CA LYS A 359 -25.25 -7.42 0.33
C LYS A 359 -23.94 -8.03 -0.17
N ARG A 360 -23.83 -8.28 -1.48
CA ARG A 360 -22.58 -8.73 -2.12
C ARG A 360 -21.46 -7.74 -1.82
N ILE A 361 -20.38 -8.22 -1.24
CA ILE A 361 -19.19 -7.39 -0.99
C ILE A 361 -18.27 -7.36 -2.23
N VAL A 362 -17.60 -6.22 -2.42
CA VAL A 362 -16.43 -6.08 -3.29
C VAL A 362 -15.29 -5.50 -2.46
N PHE A 363 -14.22 -6.26 -2.31
CA PHE A 363 -12.99 -5.86 -1.64
C PHE A 363 -12.20 -4.90 -2.52
N LYS A 364 -12.07 -3.66 -2.04
CA LYS A 364 -11.25 -2.60 -2.59
C LYS A 364 -10.10 -2.40 -1.62
N GLY A 365 -9.21 -3.39 -1.59
CA GLY A 365 -8.28 -3.59 -0.49
C GLY A 365 -6.82 -3.26 -0.83
N THR A 366 -5.99 -3.29 0.19
CA THR A 366 -4.53 -3.23 0.09
C THR A 366 -3.89 -4.15 1.14
N ASN A 367 -2.75 -4.76 0.81
CA ASN A 367 -1.89 -5.44 1.78
C ASN A 367 -1.10 -4.39 2.57
N ARG A 368 -0.94 -4.60 3.88
CA ARG A 368 -0.20 -3.68 4.75
C ARG A 368 0.68 -4.45 5.72
N HIS A 369 2.00 -4.28 5.57
CA HIS A 369 2.97 -4.56 6.62
C HIS A 369 2.94 -3.50 7.73
N GLU A 370 3.22 -3.92 8.97
CA GLU A 370 3.52 -2.99 10.07
C GLU A 370 4.95 -2.45 9.92
N PHE A 371 5.13 -1.35 9.19
CA PHE A 371 6.48 -0.85 8.96
C PHE A 371 6.57 0.68 8.98
N SER A 372 7.59 1.23 9.63
CA SER A 372 7.95 2.64 9.61
C SER A 372 9.40 2.85 9.23
N CYS A 373 9.64 3.85 8.38
CA CYS A 373 11.00 4.25 7.99
C CYS A 373 11.85 4.72 9.18
N GLU A 374 11.21 5.13 10.29
CA GLU A 374 11.89 5.62 11.50
C GLU A 374 12.08 4.56 12.59
N THR A 375 11.15 3.60 12.71
CA THR A 375 11.10 2.68 13.87
C THR A 375 11.00 1.20 13.50
N GLY A 376 11.04 0.84 12.22
CA GLY A 376 10.80 -0.53 11.78
C GLY A 376 9.37 -0.96 12.11
N ARG A 377 9.18 -2.12 12.76
CA ARG A 377 7.84 -2.60 13.14
C ARG A 377 7.34 -2.08 14.49
N ALA A 378 8.15 -1.32 15.23
CA ALA A 378 7.74 -0.67 16.48
C ALA A 378 6.90 0.58 16.19
N LEU A 379 5.71 0.38 15.61
CA LEU A 379 4.77 1.43 15.21
C LEU A 379 4.07 2.07 16.40
N GLY A 380 3.82 3.38 16.31
CA GLY A 380 2.90 4.09 17.19
C GLY A 380 1.46 4.07 16.69
N VAL A 381 0.51 4.39 17.57
CA VAL A 381 -0.92 4.49 17.24
C VAL A 381 -1.17 5.58 16.18
N GLU A 382 -0.39 6.66 16.20
CA GLU A 382 -0.47 7.75 15.25
C GLU A 382 -0.13 7.33 13.82
N ASP A 383 0.83 6.40 13.65
CA ASP A 383 1.17 5.81 12.35
C ASP A 383 -0.03 5.04 11.79
N MET A 384 -0.69 4.25 12.64
CA MET A 384 -1.87 3.46 12.28
C MET A 384 -3.07 4.35 11.93
N ILE A 385 -3.33 5.40 12.71
CA ILE A 385 -4.41 6.36 12.42
C ILE A 385 -4.13 7.06 11.08
N ARG A 386 -2.88 7.45 10.82
CA ARG A 386 -2.50 8.07 9.54
C ARG A 386 -2.79 7.14 8.37
N ASP A 387 -2.40 5.87 8.48
CA ASP A 387 -2.66 4.85 7.47
C ASP A 387 -4.17 4.70 7.21
N ILE A 388 -4.98 4.51 8.26
CA ILE A 388 -6.44 4.30 8.14
C ILE A 388 -7.13 5.50 7.49
N LYS A 389 -6.77 6.73 7.89
CA LYS A 389 -7.34 7.95 7.29
C LYS A 389 -6.98 8.06 5.81
N LEU A 390 -5.75 7.74 5.44
CA LEU A 390 -5.32 7.73 4.05
C LEU A 390 -6.07 6.64 3.24
N MET A 391 -6.22 5.43 3.78
CA MET A 391 -7.00 4.37 3.13
C MET A 391 -8.45 4.82 2.87
N LYS A 392 -9.14 5.30 3.92
CA LYS A 392 -10.54 5.72 3.81
C LYS A 392 -10.73 6.88 2.84
N SER A 393 -9.84 7.87 2.89
CA SER A 393 -9.89 9.04 2.00
C SER A 393 -9.58 8.73 0.52
N HIS A 394 -9.03 7.54 0.23
CA HIS A 394 -8.73 7.04 -1.11
C HIS A 394 -9.58 5.82 -1.51
N ASN A 395 -10.80 5.72 -0.96
CA ASN A 395 -11.81 4.73 -1.33
C ASN A 395 -11.43 3.25 -1.05
N ILE A 396 -10.40 3.01 -0.23
CA ILE A 396 -10.05 1.66 0.23
C ILE A 396 -11.03 1.25 1.33
N ASN A 397 -11.62 0.06 1.21
CA ASN A 397 -12.60 -0.47 2.18
C ASN A 397 -12.11 -1.68 2.97
N ALA A 398 -10.95 -2.25 2.62
CA ALA A 398 -10.43 -3.44 3.24
C ALA A 398 -8.90 -3.42 3.35
N VAL A 399 -8.37 -4.19 4.30
CA VAL A 399 -6.94 -4.40 4.51
C VAL A 399 -6.66 -5.86 4.81
N ARG A 400 -5.56 -6.40 4.27
CA ARG A 400 -5.00 -7.69 4.65
C ARG A 400 -3.74 -7.44 5.48
N THR A 401 -3.62 -8.09 6.64
CA THR A 401 -2.47 -7.96 7.54
C THR A 401 -1.31 -8.83 7.07
N SER A 402 -0.64 -8.41 6.00
CA SER A 402 0.46 -9.16 5.38
C SER A 402 1.68 -9.20 6.33
N HIS A 403 2.20 -10.35 6.75
CA HIS A 403 1.62 -11.70 6.70
C HIS A 403 1.64 -12.31 8.10
N TYR A 404 1.01 -11.59 9.02
CA TYR A 404 1.01 -11.88 10.45
C TYR A 404 -0.05 -11.03 11.17
N PRO A 405 -0.43 -11.39 12.41
CA PRO A 405 -1.35 -10.60 13.18
C PRO A 405 -0.72 -9.26 13.61
N ASN A 406 -1.40 -8.15 13.36
CA ASN A 406 -0.97 -6.80 13.75
C ASN A 406 -1.13 -6.56 15.26
N GLN A 407 -0.71 -5.38 15.75
CA GLN A 407 -1.00 -4.95 17.13
C GLN A 407 -2.52 -4.89 17.39
N PRO A 408 -3.03 -5.28 18.58
CA PRO A 408 -4.48 -5.25 18.89
C PRO A 408 -5.18 -3.91 18.59
N VAL A 409 -4.49 -2.79 18.83
CA VAL A 409 -5.01 -1.45 18.55
C VAL A 409 -5.32 -1.20 17.07
N TRP A 410 -4.66 -1.91 16.14
CA TRP A 410 -4.98 -1.84 14.71
C TRP A 410 -6.42 -2.27 14.42
N TYR A 411 -6.88 -3.35 15.04
CA TYR A 411 -8.22 -3.90 14.85
C TYR A 411 -9.27 -3.03 15.54
N GLU A 412 -8.97 -2.49 16.73
CA GLU A 412 -9.82 -1.48 17.39
C GLU A 412 -10.04 -0.26 16.48
N LEU A 413 -8.99 0.23 15.84
CA LEU A 413 -9.10 1.34 14.89
C LEU A 413 -9.85 0.93 13.62
N CYS A 414 -9.68 -0.28 13.11
CA CYS A 414 -10.44 -0.77 11.95
C CYS A 414 -11.95 -0.91 12.27
N ASP A 415 -12.28 -1.32 13.49
CA ASP A 415 -13.66 -1.37 13.99
C ASP A 415 -14.26 0.04 14.04
N GLU A 416 -13.53 1.02 14.58
CA GLU A 416 -13.97 2.40 14.80
C GLU A 416 -14.10 3.19 13.48
N TYR A 417 -13.10 3.10 12.61
CA TYR A 417 -13.04 3.87 11.37
C TYR A 417 -13.76 3.20 10.20
N GLY A 418 -14.00 1.90 10.27
CA GLY A 418 -14.67 1.12 9.23
C GLY A 418 -13.72 0.64 8.14
N LEU A 419 -13.00 -0.45 8.40
CA LEU A 419 -12.27 -1.24 7.41
C LEU A 419 -12.61 -2.71 7.60
N TYR A 420 -12.82 -3.43 6.50
CA TYR A 420 -12.88 -4.90 6.55
C TYR A 420 -11.46 -5.46 6.65
N VAL A 421 -11.26 -6.46 7.49
CA VAL A 421 -9.94 -7.04 7.75
C VAL A 421 -9.92 -8.52 7.34
N ILE A 422 -8.91 -8.88 6.57
CA ILE A 422 -8.40 -10.26 6.51
C ILE A 422 -7.26 -10.33 7.51
N ASP A 423 -7.48 -11.04 8.61
CA ASP A 423 -6.47 -11.24 9.66
C ASP A 423 -5.74 -12.55 9.38
N GLU A 424 -4.42 -12.53 9.39
CA GLU A 424 -3.57 -13.59 8.85
C GLU A 424 -2.61 -14.14 9.89
N ALA A 425 -2.59 -15.46 10.03
CA ALA A 425 -1.65 -16.14 10.92
C ALA A 425 -0.21 -15.90 10.47
N ASN A 426 0.72 -15.79 11.42
CA ASN A 426 2.13 -15.60 11.15
C ASN A 426 2.77 -16.90 10.64
N ILE A 427 2.56 -17.22 9.37
CA ILE A 427 3.08 -18.42 8.71
C ILE A 427 3.45 -18.07 7.27
N GLU A 428 4.74 -18.04 6.99
CA GLU A 428 5.28 -17.98 5.63
C GLU A 428 6.59 -18.77 5.55
N THR A 429 6.71 -19.62 4.54
CA THR A 429 7.83 -20.58 4.40
C THR A 429 8.38 -20.57 2.98
N HIS A 430 8.39 -19.39 2.35
CA HIS A 430 8.63 -19.20 0.92
C HIS A 430 9.93 -19.87 0.46
N GLY A 431 11.03 -19.73 1.20
CA GLY A 431 12.32 -20.35 0.88
C GLY A 431 12.37 -21.87 0.99
N SER A 432 11.29 -22.54 1.42
CA SER A 432 11.20 -24.00 1.61
C SER A 432 10.57 -24.75 0.41
N TRP A 433 10.10 -24.04 -0.61
CA TRP A 433 9.48 -24.60 -1.81
C TRP A 433 9.80 -23.73 -3.05
N ALA A 434 9.28 -24.11 -4.21
CA ALA A 434 9.43 -23.33 -5.45
C ALA A 434 8.19 -23.37 -6.34
N TYR A 435 7.94 -22.28 -7.09
CA TYR A 435 6.85 -22.23 -8.06
C TYR A 435 6.90 -23.40 -9.05
N GLY A 436 5.75 -24.06 -9.22
CA GLY A 436 5.61 -25.26 -10.06
C GLY A 436 5.90 -26.59 -9.36
N GLN A 437 6.32 -26.57 -8.08
CA GLN A 437 6.42 -27.77 -7.25
C GLN A 437 5.10 -28.57 -7.23
N GLN A 438 5.20 -29.89 -7.29
CA GLN A 438 4.04 -30.80 -7.32
C GLN A 438 3.95 -31.71 -6.09
N ASP A 439 5.07 -31.93 -5.40
CA ASP A 439 5.19 -32.87 -4.27
C ASP A 439 5.54 -32.12 -2.97
N LEU A 440 5.51 -32.83 -1.83
CA LEU A 440 5.89 -32.32 -0.50
C LEU A 440 7.21 -32.98 -0.04
N PRO A 441 8.38 -32.53 -0.53
CA PRO A 441 9.66 -33.05 -0.06
C PRO A 441 9.90 -32.66 1.41
N SER A 442 10.80 -33.37 2.08
CA SER A 442 11.01 -33.24 3.54
C SER A 442 11.50 -31.87 4.03
N HIS A 443 11.89 -30.97 3.13
CA HIS A 443 12.32 -29.62 3.46
C HIS A 443 11.20 -28.59 3.29
N THR A 444 10.08 -28.94 2.66
CA THR A 444 8.90 -28.07 2.55
C THR A 444 8.15 -28.14 3.87
N VAL A 445 8.25 -27.07 4.65
CA VAL A 445 7.59 -26.92 5.95
C VAL A 445 6.46 -25.89 5.83
N PRO A 446 5.38 -25.96 6.63
CA PRO A 446 5.05 -27.03 7.58
C PRO A 446 4.46 -28.28 6.91
N ALA A 447 3.97 -28.17 5.68
CA ALA A 447 3.37 -29.25 4.88
C ALA A 447 2.47 -30.23 5.68
N GLY A 448 2.82 -31.51 5.70
CA GLY A 448 2.17 -32.54 6.52
C GLY A 448 3.07 -33.08 7.63
N HIS A 449 4.10 -32.33 8.02
CA HIS A 449 5.09 -32.76 9.01
C HIS A 449 4.50 -32.71 10.43
N PRO A 450 4.40 -33.84 11.16
CA PRO A 450 3.77 -33.89 12.48
C PRO A 450 4.44 -33.00 13.52
N GLU A 451 5.77 -32.85 13.46
CA GLU A 451 6.56 -32.04 14.38
C GLU A 451 6.22 -30.54 14.32
N TRP A 452 5.60 -30.06 13.24
CA TRP A 452 5.15 -28.67 13.07
C TRP A 452 3.66 -28.47 13.38
N ARG A 453 2.88 -29.54 13.56
CA ARG A 453 1.41 -29.48 13.63
C ARG A 453 0.92 -28.58 14.77
N GLU A 454 1.41 -28.80 15.98
CA GLU A 454 0.97 -28.05 17.15
C GLU A 454 1.46 -26.60 17.11
N ASN A 455 2.65 -26.33 16.54
CA ASN A 455 3.18 -24.98 16.38
C ASN A 455 2.28 -24.13 15.44
N VAL A 456 1.88 -24.67 14.29
CA VAL A 456 1.00 -23.93 13.36
C VAL A 456 -0.44 -23.81 13.86
N LEU A 457 -0.95 -24.81 14.59
CA LEU A 457 -2.25 -24.71 15.27
C LEU A 457 -2.21 -23.67 16.39
N ASP A 458 -1.10 -23.57 17.12
CA ASP A 458 -0.91 -22.55 18.14
C ASP A 458 -0.91 -21.15 17.55
N ARG A 459 -0.16 -20.89 16.47
CA ARG A 459 -0.18 -19.59 15.75
C ARG A 459 -1.61 -19.21 15.32
N CYS A 460 -2.36 -20.18 14.80
CA CYS A 460 -3.75 -20.01 14.40
C CYS A 460 -4.68 -19.72 15.59
N ASN A 461 -4.54 -20.49 16.67
CA ASN A 461 -5.29 -20.32 17.91
C ASN A 461 -4.97 -18.98 18.58
N SER A 462 -3.70 -18.58 18.67
CA SER A 462 -3.27 -17.35 19.32
C SER A 462 -3.82 -16.10 18.60
N MET A 463 -3.81 -16.09 17.27
CA MET A 463 -4.52 -15.07 16.47
C MET A 463 -6.03 -15.08 16.77
N PHE A 464 -6.69 -16.22 16.58
CA PHE A 464 -8.13 -16.33 16.79
C PHE A 464 -8.56 -15.88 18.19
N GLN A 465 -7.92 -16.41 19.24
CA GLN A 465 -8.32 -16.16 20.61
C GLN A 465 -8.23 -14.68 20.93
N ARG A 466 -7.14 -14.01 20.52
CA ARG A 466 -6.90 -12.59 20.76
C ARG A 466 -7.96 -11.72 20.08
N ASP A 467 -8.33 -12.08 18.84
CA ASP A 467 -9.00 -11.15 17.92
C ASP A 467 -10.47 -11.51 17.60
N LYS A 468 -10.98 -12.65 18.07
CA LYS A 468 -12.33 -13.19 17.77
C LYS A 468 -13.51 -12.23 17.95
N ASN A 469 -13.35 -11.20 18.79
CA ASN A 469 -14.39 -10.23 19.12
C ASN A 469 -14.44 -9.00 18.19
N HIS A 470 -13.48 -8.81 17.29
CA HIS A 470 -13.45 -7.63 16.40
C HIS A 470 -14.44 -7.77 15.23
N PRO A 471 -15.45 -6.87 15.09
CA PRO A 471 -16.39 -6.91 13.96
C PRO A 471 -15.76 -6.63 12.61
N SER A 472 -14.63 -5.91 12.57
CA SER A 472 -13.87 -5.60 11.35
C SER A 472 -13.30 -6.83 10.67
N ILE A 473 -12.89 -7.84 11.45
CA ILE A 473 -12.38 -9.10 10.92
C ILE A 473 -13.55 -9.89 10.35
N ILE A 474 -13.47 -10.21 9.07
CA ILE A 474 -14.49 -11.00 8.36
C ILE A 474 -13.93 -12.26 7.71
N ILE A 475 -12.60 -12.35 7.54
CA ILE A 475 -11.91 -13.52 7.00
C ILE A 475 -10.68 -13.81 7.88
N TRP A 476 -10.48 -15.07 8.21
CA TRP A 476 -9.24 -15.59 8.78
C TRP A 476 -8.37 -16.14 7.66
N SER A 477 -7.09 -15.79 7.61
CA SER A 477 -6.12 -16.32 6.66
C SER A 477 -5.12 -17.24 7.34
N LEU A 478 -4.84 -18.39 6.74
CA LEU A 478 -3.97 -19.41 7.35
C LEU A 478 -2.47 -19.09 7.24
N GLY A 479 -2.09 -18.07 6.48
CA GLY A 479 -0.71 -17.72 6.18
C GLY A 479 -0.53 -17.34 4.72
N ASN A 480 0.72 -17.23 4.29
CA ASN A 480 1.12 -16.79 2.96
C ASN A 480 2.20 -17.70 2.38
N GLU A 481 2.17 -17.95 1.07
CA GLU A 481 3.24 -18.61 0.30
C GLU A 481 3.97 -19.76 1.03
N SER A 482 3.21 -20.65 1.68
CA SER A 482 3.70 -21.84 2.39
C SER A 482 3.28 -23.14 1.73
N PHE A 483 3.04 -23.07 0.41
CA PHE A 483 2.60 -24.18 -0.43
C PHE A 483 1.31 -24.83 0.09
N GLY A 484 1.35 -26.06 0.60
CA GLY A 484 0.17 -26.72 1.16
C GLY A 484 0.50 -28.00 1.90
N GLY A 485 -0.53 -28.73 2.34
CA GLY A 485 -0.39 -29.99 3.08
C GLY A 485 -1.42 -30.13 4.20
N ASP A 486 -1.42 -31.28 4.87
CA ASP A 486 -2.42 -31.65 5.88
C ASP A 486 -2.43 -30.71 7.10
N ASN A 487 -1.34 -30.01 7.39
CA ASN A 487 -1.31 -29.05 8.50
C ASN A 487 -2.23 -27.86 8.22
N PHE A 488 -2.36 -27.40 6.96
CA PHE A 488 -3.29 -26.33 6.59
C PHE A 488 -4.76 -26.77 6.64
N ILE A 489 -5.05 -28.02 6.30
CA ILE A 489 -6.41 -28.57 6.47
C ILE A 489 -6.78 -28.59 7.95
N ALA A 490 -5.85 -28.99 8.83
CA ALA A 490 -6.09 -28.98 10.27
C ALA A 490 -6.33 -27.58 10.83
N MET A 491 -5.59 -26.57 10.37
CA MET A 491 -5.82 -25.18 10.76
C MET A 491 -7.17 -24.65 10.27
N HIS A 492 -7.55 -24.96 9.03
CA HIS A 492 -8.87 -24.64 8.49
C HIS A 492 -9.98 -25.25 9.35
N ASP A 493 -9.91 -26.57 9.59
CA ASP A 493 -10.92 -27.30 10.34
C ASP A 493 -11.05 -26.76 11.78
N TYR A 494 -9.91 -26.43 12.40
CA TYR A 494 -9.88 -25.74 13.69
C TYR A 494 -10.67 -24.42 13.67
N LEU A 495 -10.38 -23.51 12.72
CA LEU A 495 -11.06 -22.22 12.64
C LEU A 495 -12.55 -22.36 12.34
N ARG A 496 -12.93 -23.30 11.46
CA ARG A 496 -14.35 -23.58 11.16
C ARG A 496 -15.10 -24.15 12.36
N GLU A 497 -14.44 -24.91 13.23
CA GLU A 497 -15.01 -25.44 14.46
C GLU A 497 -15.22 -24.34 15.51
N VAL A 498 -14.21 -23.50 15.75
CA VAL A 498 -14.26 -22.49 16.81
C VAL A 498 -14.98 -21.20 16.41
N ASP A 499 -15.03 -20.87 15.11
CA ASP A 499 -15.69 -19.67 14.59
C ASP A 499 -16.43 -19.90 13.27
N PRO A 500 -17.71 -20.29 13.32
CA PRO A 500 -18.52 -20.42 12.11
C PRO A 500 -18.94 -19.05 11.52
N THR A 501 -18.64 -17.92 12.18
CA THR A 501 -19.15 -16.57 11.81
C THR A 501 -18.28 -15.83 10.79
N ARG A 502 -17.17 -16.44 10.37
CA ARG A 502 -16.17 -15.92 9.41
C ARG A 502 -15.77 -17.00 8.42
N LEU A 503 -15.21 -16.59 7.29
CA LEU A 503 -14.67 -17.51 6.29
C LEU A 503 -13.16 -17.69 6.47
N VAL A 504 -12.64 -18.82 6.00
CA VAL A 504 -11.21 -19.13 6.01
C VAL A 504 -10.62 -18.99 4.60
N HIS A 505 -9.48 -18.32 4.52
CA HIS A 505 -8.73 -18.06 3.29
C HIS A 505 -7.34 -18.70 3.37
N TYR A 506 -6.90 -19.31 2.28
CA TYR A 506 -5.50 -19.64 2.08
C TYR A 506 -5.18 -19.72 0.59
N GLU A 507 -4.22 -18.92 0.11
CA GLU A 507 -3.86 -18.86 -1.30
C GLU A 507 -3.13 -20.13 -1.75
N GLY A 508 -2.30 -20.73 -0.88
CA GLY A 508 -1.41 -21.84 -1.25
C GLY A 508 -2.12 -23.09 -1.79
N VAL A 509 -3.44 -23.21 -1.59
CA VAL A 509 -4.28 -24.22 -2.25
C VAL A 509 -4.26 -24.11 -3.78
N PHE A 510 -3.96 -22.92 -4.33
CA PHE A 510 -3.76 -22.68 -5.75
C PHE A 510 -2.56 -23.48 -6.28
N HIS A 511 -1.48 -23.48 -5.50
CA HIS A 511 -0.22 -24.17 -5.80
C HIS A 511 -0.28 -25.67 -5.48
N TYR A 512 -0.99 -26.07 -4.41
CA TYR A 512 -1.12 -27.46 -4.00
C TYR A 512 -2.59 -27.89 -3.86
N ARG A 513 -3.17 -28.27 -5.00
CA ARG A 513 -4.60 -28.67 -5.11
C ARG A 513 -5.06 -29.82 -4.20
N PRO A 514 -4.22 -30.80 -3.79
CA PRO A 514 -4.64 -31.79 -2.78
C PRO A 514 -5.07 -31.17 -1.44
N SER A 515 -4.68 -29.93 -1.15
CA SER A 515 -5.10 -29.17 0.03
C SER A 515 -6.27 -28.19 -0.21
N GLU A 516 -7.05 -28.35 -1.30
CA GLU A 516 -8.19 -27.47 -1.66
C GLU A 516 -9.19 -27.23 -0.51
N ALA A 517 -9.33 -28.19 0.41
CA ALA A 517 -10.21 -28.08 1.57
C ALA A 517 -9.77 -27.02 2.60
N ALA A 518 -8.52 -26.53 2.54
CA ALA A 518 -7.98 -25.55 3.49
C ALA A 518 -8.46 -24.09 3.25
N SER A 519 -9.41 -23.86 2.35
CA SER A 519 -9.92 -22.52 2.07
C SER A 519 -11.39 -22.55 1.60
N ASP A 520 -12.21 -21.64 2.11
CA ASP A 520 -13.59 -21.40 1.68
C ASP A 520 -13.66 -20.58 0.37
N ILE A 521 -12.54 -19.96 -0.02
CA ILE A 521 -12.44 -18.96 -1.08
C ILE A 521 -11.35 -19.41 -2.08
N GLU A 522 -11.54 -19.19 -3.38
CA GLU A 522 -10.42 -19.29 -4.33
C GLU A 522 -9.68 -17.95 -4.36
N SER A 523 -8.37 -18.00 -4.23
CA SER A 523 -7.51 -16.82 -4.29
C SER A 523 -6.28 -17.09 -5.13
N THR A 524 -5.72 -16.03 -5.70
CA THR A 524 -4.44 -16.07 -6.42
C THR A 524 -3.71 -14.75 -6.27
N MET A 525 -2.40 -14.81 -6.45
CA MET A 525 -1.54 -13.62 -6.51
C MET A 525 -1.18 -13.28 -7.97
N TYR A 526 -1.21 -11.99 -8.33
CA TYR A 526 -0.65 -11.42 -9.57
C TYR A 526 -1.15 -12.01 -10.90
N ILE A 527 -2.31 -12.66 -10.91
CA ILE A 527 -2.90 -13.20 -12.14
C ILE A 527 -3.41 -12.05 -13.03
N ARG A 528 -3.21 -12.16 -14.35
CA ARG A 528 -3.61 -11.12 -15.30
C ARG A 528 -5.13 -10.98 -15.39
N PRO A 529 -5.68 -9.79 -15.76
CA PRO A 529 -7.13 -9.57 -15.85
C PRO A 529 -7.85 -10.58 -16.77
N ASN A 530 -7.22 -10.98 -17.88
CA ASN A 530 -7.81 -11.95 -18.78
C ASN A 530 -7.97 -13.33 -18.13
N ASP A 531 -7.09 -13.71 -17.21
CA ASP A 531 -7.16 -14.99 -16.50
C ASP A 531 -8.14 -14.92 -15.32
N VAL A 532 -8.29 -13.75 -14.67
CA VAL A 532 -9.41 -13.48 -13.75
C VAL A 532 -10.75 -13.66 -14.47
N GLU A 533 -10.90 -13.10 -15.68
CA GLU A 533 -12.12 -13.25 -16.46
C GLU A 533 -12.36 -14.72 -16.87
N LYS A 534 -11.31 -15.48 -17.20
CA LYS A 534 -11.43 -16.92 -17.45
C LYS A 534 -11.95 -17.68 -16.24
N TYR A 535 -11.51 -17.33 -15.03
CA TYR A 535 -12.06 -17.93 -13.81
C TYR A 535 -13.58 -17.68 -13.73
N ALA A 536 -14.01 -16.42 -13.90
CA ALA A 536 -15.42 -16.04 -13.85
C ALA A 536 -16.29 -16.81 -14.86
N LEU A 537 -15.74 -17.12 -16.03
CA LEU A 537 -16.44 -17.81 -17.12
C LEU A 537 -16.40 -19.34 -17.01
N SER A 538 -15.64 -19.92 -16.06
CA SER A 538 -15.44 -21.37 -15.94
C SER A 538 -16.48 -22.11 -15.09
N ASN A 539 -17.54 -21.41 -14.64
CA ASN A 539 -18.53 -21.92 -13.68
C ASN A 539 -17.90 -22.43 -12.36
N PRO A 540 -17.10 -21.59 -11.69
CA PRO A 540 -16.41 -21.94 -10.44
C PRO A 540 -17.40 -22.17 -9.29
N GLN A 541 -16.91 -22.84 -8.23
CA GLN A 541 -17.71 -23.19 -7.05
C GLN A 541 -17.43 -22.31 -5.83
N LYS A 542 -16.29 -21.60 -5.80
CA LYS A 542 -15.90 -20.70 -4.72
C LYS A 542 -15.95 -19.25 -5.22
N PRO A 543 -16.25 -18.26 -4.35
CA PRO A 543 -16.01 -16.88 -4.69
C PRO A 543 -14.51 -16.64 -4.86
N TYR A 544 -14.17 -15.58 -5.57
CA TYR A 544 -12.80 -15.31 -5.98
C TYR A 544 -12.33 -13.93 -5.58
N ILE A 545 -11.16 -13.87 -4.95
CA ILE A 545 -10.45 -12.64 -4.65
C ILE A 545 -9.01 -12.73 -5.14
N LEU A 546 -8.40 -11.57 -5.35
CA LEU A 546 -6.96 -11.48 -5.54
C LEU A 546 -6.35 -11.09 -4.20
N CYS A 547 -5.76 -12.02 -3.45
CA CYS A 547 -5.09 -11.66 -2.18
C CYS A 547 -3.92 -10.71 -2.43
N GLU A 548 -3.30 -10.75 -3.62
CA GLU A 548 -2.33 -9.76 -4.09
C GLU A 548 -2.52 -9.50 -5.58
N TYR A 549 -2.55 -8.24 -6.00
CA TYR A 549 -2.54 -7.85 -7.40
C TYR A 549 -2.03 -6.43 -7.61
N SER A 550 -1.78 -6.06 -8.87
CA SER A 550 -1.35 -4.70 -9.23
C SER A 550 -0.11 -4.25 -8.44
N HIS A 551 0.96 -5.05 -8.48
CA HIS A 551 2.21 -4.85 -7.74
C HIS A 551 2.73 -3.41 -7.90
N ALA A 552 2.81 -2.65 -6.81
CA ALA A 552 2.99 -1.21 -6.82
C ALA A 552 4.46 -0.77 -6.71
N MET A 553 5.43 -1.66 -6.93
CA MET A 553 6.87 -1.33 -6.94
C MET A 553 7.23 -0.20 -7.89
N GLY A 554 7.90 0.83 -7.36
CA GLY A 554 8.34 1.95 -8.18
C GLY A 554 7.19 2.70 -8.88
N ASN A 555 7.35 3.02 -10.16
CA ASN A 555 6.34 3.67 -11.00
C ASN A 555 5.50 2.60 -11.70
N SER A 556 4.38 2.21 -11.07
CA SER A 556 3.60 1.02 -11.44
C SER A 556 2.07 1.27 -11.39
N CYS A 557 1.26 0.24 -11.15
CA CYS A 557 -0.21 0.24 -11.12
C CYS A 557 -0.88 0.63 -12.46
N GLY A 558 -0.19 0.40 -13.57
CA GLY A 558 -0.76 0.50 -14.91
C GLY A 558 -1.79 -0.61 -15.16
N GLY A 559 -2.91 -0.26 -15.79
CA GLY A 559 -3.97 -1.22 -16.10
C GLY A 559 -4.93 -1.53 -14.94
N LEU A 560 -4.80 -0.90 -13.77
CA LEU A 560 -5.63 -1.14 -12.59
C LEU A 560 -7.15 -1.09 -12.87
N HIS A 561 -7.58 -0.18 -13.76
CA HIS A 561 -8.98 -0.05 -14.18
C HIS A 561 -9.55 -1.35 -14.77
N LYS A 562 -8.73 -2.18 -15.43
CA LYS A 562 -9.16 -3.46 -16.00
C LYS A 562 -9.64 -4.43 -14.93
N TYR A 563 -8.95 -4.50 -13.80
CA TYR A 563 -9.38 -5.31 -12.66
C TYR A 563 -10.65 -4.73 -12.03
N ALA A 564 -10.69 -3.42 -11.78
CA ALA A 564 -11.85 -2.76 -11.19
C ALA A 564 -13.12 -2.98 -12.02
N GLU A 565 -13.02 -2.95 -13.35
CA GLU A 565 -14.11 -3.26 -14.28
C GLU A 565 -14.60 -4.71 -14.16
N LEU A 566 -13.69 -5.68 -13.96
CA LEU A 566 -14.06 -7.09 -13.75
C LEU A 566 -14.80 -7.29 -12.42
N PHE A 567 -14.41 -6.57 -11.37
CA PHE A 567 -15.06 -6.61 -10.05
C PHE A 567 -16.52 -6.15 -10.14
N ASP A 568 -16.80 -5.15 -10.98
CA ASP A 568 -18.15 -4.65 -11.24
C ASP A 568 -18.94 -5.56 -12.21
N LYS A 569 -18.26 -6.23 -13.15
CA LYS A 569 -18.87 -7.04 -14.21
C LYS A 569 -19.30 -8.44 -13.75
N TYR A 570 -18.52 -9.11 -12.93
CA TYR A 570 -18.73 -10.52 -12.58
C TYR A 570 -19.02 -10.70 -11.08
N PRO A 571 -20.22 -11.18 -10.69
CA PRO A 571 -20.57 -11.34 -9.28
C PRO A 571 -19.58 -12.19 -8.46
N ILE A 572 -19.07 -13.26 -9.06
CA ILE A 572 -18.14 -14.22 -8.41
C ILE A 572 -16.75 -13.62 -8.14
N ILE A 573 -16.35 -12.59 -8.88
CA ILE A 573 -15.10 -11.87 -8.66
C ILE A 573 -15.39 -10.76 -7.66
N GLN A 574 -14.91 -10.91 -6.42
CA GLN A 574 -15.28 -10.04 -5.31
C GLN A 574 -14.17 -9.09 -4.89
N GLY A 575 -13.26 -8.75 -5.81
CA GLY A 575 -12.25 -7.73 -5.61
C GLY A 575 -10.86 -8.30 -5.30
N GLY A 576 -10.05 -7.50 -4.62
CA GLY A 576 -8.68 -7.89 -4.28
C GLY A 576 -7.94 -6.87 -3.43
N PHE A 577 -6.68 -7.16 -3.14
CA PHE A 577 -5.81 -6.37 -2.28
C PHE A 577 -4.53 -5.99 -3.03
N ILE A 578 -4.32 -4.68 -3.23
CA ILE A 578 -3.12 -4.17 -3.91
C ILE A 578 -1.88 -4.46 -3.06
N TRP A 579 -0.82 -4.95 -3.69
CA TRP A 579 0.50 -5.09 -3.05
C TRP A 579 1.40 -3.89 -3.37
N ASP A 580 1.78 -3.04 -2.42
CA ASP A 580 1.29 -2.97 -1.03
C ASP A 580 1.09 -1.51 -0.57
N TRP A 581 0.86 -1.30 0.73
CA TRP A 581 0.48 0.02 1.25
C TRP A 581 1.61 1.04 1.31
N VAL A 582 2.80 0.65 1.80
CA VAL A 582 3.90 1.56 2.12
C VAL A 582 5.25 0.94 1.79
N ASP A 583 6.15 1.70 1.15
CA ASP A 583 7.51 1.22 0.89
C ASP A 583 8.20 0.85 2.21
N GLN A 584 8.73 -0.38 2.28
CA GLN A 584 9.58 -0.82 3.38
C GLN A 584 11.00 -0.28 3.19
N ALA A 585 11.18 1.03 3.39
CA ALA A 585 12.46 1.70 3.28
C ALA A 585 12.87 2.37 4.60
N ILE A 586 14.14 2.21 5.01
CA ILE A 586 14.64 2.71 6.29
C ILE A 586 15.27 4.09 6.09
N ARG A 587 14.88 5.10 6.87
CA ARG A 587 15.52 6.41 6.82
C ARG A 587 16.90 6.33 7.47
N THR A 588 17.94 6.68 6.72
CA THR A 588 19.32 6.69 7.21
C THR A 588 20.12 7.81 6.55
N LYS A 589 21.42 7.88 6.85
CA LYS A 589 22.33 8.92 6.35
C LYS A 589 23.58 8.30 5.75
N THR A 590 24.05 8.92 4.68
CA THR A 590 25.39 8.67 4.13
C THR A 590 26.48 9.10 5.11
N ALA A 591 27.73 8.71 4.85
CA ALA A 591 28.87 9.10 5.67
C ALA A 591 29.10 10.62 5.76
N ASP A 592 28.67 11.39 4.75
CA ASP A 592 28.71 12.85 4.70
C ASP A 592 27.41 13.53 5.22
N GLY A 593 26.46 12.74 5.71
CA GLY A 593 25.27 13.22 6.42
C GLY A 593 24.04 13.53 5.55
N ILE A 594 24.04 13.11 4.29
CA ILE A 594 22.87 13.22 3.40
C ILE A 594 21.85 12.17 3.80
N GLU A 595 20.63 12.61 4.10
CA GLU A 595 19.53 11.73 4.47
C GLU A 595 18.89 11.10 3.23
N TYR A 596 18.57 9.81 3.31
CA TYR A 596 17.89 9.06 2.25
C TYR A 596 17.09 7.88 2.83
N LEU A 597 16.22 7.31 2.00
CA LEU A 597 15.50 6.07 2.29
C LEU A 597 16.29 4.90 1.70
N ALA A 598 16.79 4.04 2.57
CA ALA A 598 17.60 2.87 2.24
C ALA A 598 16.74 1.63 1.96
N TYR A 599 17.27 0.75 1.11
CA TYR A 599 16.73 -0.57 0.80
C TYR A 599 17.80 -1.66 0.96
N GLY A 600 17.50 -2.92 0.63
CA GLY A 600 18.42 -4.04 0.85
C GLY A 600 19.80 -3.86 0.20
N GLY A 601 20.85 -4.07 0.97
CA GLY A 601 22.26 -3.92 0.59
C GLY A 601 22.92 -2.63 1.09
N ASP A 602 22.12 -1.64 1.52
CA ASP A 602 22.64 -0.36 2.00
C ASP A 602 23.28 -0.42 3.40
N PHE A 603 23.08 -1.52 4.13
CA PHE A 603 23.69 -1.76 5.45
C PHE A 603 24.90 -2.70 5.38
N GLY A 604 25.31 -3.10 4.16
CA GLY A 604 26.43 -4.01 3.92
C GLY A 604 26.12 -5.48 4.23
N GLU A 605 24.85 -5.81 4.39
CA GLU A 605 24.35 -7.16 4.60
C GLU A 605 24.43 -8.03 3.34
N SER A 606 24.50 -9.35 3.52
CA SER A 606 24.40 -10.33 2.45
C SER A 606 23.84 -11.64 3.02
N PRO A 607 22.90 -12.32 2.35
CA PRO A 607 22.22 -11.92 1.10
C PRO A 607 21.28 -10.72 1.27
N HIS A 608 20.92 -10.07 0.15
CA HIS A 608 19.86 -9.06 0.08
C HIS A 608 19.14 -9.05 -1.28
N ASP A 609 17.90 -8.55 -1.34
CA ASP A 609 17.07 -8.47 -2.55
C ASP A 609 16.81 -7.02 -3.05
N GLY A 610 17.65 -6.08 -2.61
CA GLY A 610 17.69 -4.73 -3.20
C GLY A 610 16.45 -3.90 -2.90
N ASN A 611 15.96 -3.18 -3.90
CA ASN A 611 14.79 -2.31 -3.79
C ASN A 611 13.45 -3.04 -3.92
N PHE A 612 13.44 -4.38 -3.91
CA PHE A 612 12.20 -5.17 -3.89
C PHE A 612 11.37 -4.94 -2.62
N SER A 613 11.92 -4.27 -1.60
CA SER A 613 11.21 -3.81 -0.40
C SER A 613 10.33 -2.57 -0.65
N GLY A 614 10.47 -1.92 -1.81
CA GLY A 614 9.80 -0.67 -2.17
C GLY A 614 8.55 -0.87 -3.02
N ASN A 615 7.52 -1.48 -2.45
CA ASN A 615 6.31 -1.91 -3.15
C ASN A 615 5.07 -1.03 -2.90
N GLY A 616 5.23 0.11 -2.25
CA GLY A 616 4.12 0.85 -1.64
C GLY A 616 3.33 1.75 -2.57
N LEU A 617 2.03 1.85 -2.34
CA LEU A 617 1.18 2.97 -2.79
C LEU A 617 1.61 4.31 -2.17
N LEU A 618 2.34 4.26 -1.05
CA LEU A 618 2.98 5.38 -0.37
C LEU A 618 4.49 5.19 -0.33
N PHE A 619 5.23 6.30 -0.33
CA PHE A 619 6.63 6.27 0.07
C PHE A 619 6.77 5.89 1.56
N GLY A 620 7.97 5.46 2.00
CA GLY A 620 8.20 4.99 3.37
C GLY A 620 7.82 5.99 4.48
N ASP A 621 7.84 7.29 4.17
CA ASP A 621 7.42 8.39 5.06
C ASP A 621 5.92 8.75 4.96
N ARG A 622 5.15 7.92 4.26
CA ARG A 622 3.72 8.05 3.92
C ARG A 622 3.41 9.26 3.04
N THR A 623 4.38 9.77 2.29
CA THR A 623 4.11 10.73 1.21
C THR A 623 3.31 10.02 0.12
N VAL A 624 2.21 10.65 -0.32
CA VAL A 624 1.28 10.09 -1.32
C VAL A 624 1.95 10.01 -2.68
N THR A 625 1.95 8.81 -3.27
CA THR A 625 2.42 8.63 -4.65
C THR A 625 1.29 8.90 -5.66
N PRO A 626 1.62 9.18 -6.93
CA PRO A 626 0.66 9.22 -8.03
C PRO A 626 -0.18 7.93 -8.18
N LYS A 627 0.36 6.77 -7.76
CA LYS A 627 -0.32 5.47 -7.82
C LYS A 627 -1.58 5.46 -6.97
N LEU A 628 -1.51 5.96 -5.73
CA LEU A 628 -2.65 6.00 -4.82
C LEU A 628 -3.80 6.88 -5.33
N LEU A 629 -3.48 7.93 -6.10
CA LEU A 629 -4.51 8.77 -6.75
C LEU A 629 -5.27 7.98 -7.82
N GLU A 630 -4.59 7.12 -8.58
CA GLU A 630 -5.24 6.20 -9.53
C GLU A 630 -6.13 5.19 -8.80
N VAL A 631 -5.64 4.62 -7.70
CA VAL A 631 -6.43 3.72 -6.83
C VAL A 631 -7.72 4.39 -6.41
N LYS A 632 -7.66 5.62 -5.89
CA LYS A 632 -8.85 6.38 -5.48
C LYS A 632 -9.90 6.49 -6.59
N SER A 633 -9.47 6.77 -7.82
CA SER A 633 -10.37 6.89 -8.98
C SER A 633 -10.93 5.52 -9.41
N CYS A 634 -10.11 4.48 -9.46
CA CYS A 634 -10.55 3.13 -9.80
C CYS A 634 -11.50 2.53 -8.74
N TYR A 635 -11.33 2.91 -7.47
CA TYR A 635 -12.10 2.40 -6.35
C TYR A 635 -13.33 3.23 -5.98
N GLN A 636 -13.60 4.35 -6.66
CA GLN A 636 -14.76 5.19 -6.31
C GLN A 636 -16.09 4.41 -6.36
N ASN A 637 -16.98 4.71 -5.41
CA ASN A 637 -18.28 4.03 -5.26
C ASN A 637 -19.41 4.71 -6.04
N VAL A 638 -19.10 5.62 -6.96
CA VAL A 638 -20.10 6.32 -7.75
C VAL A 638 -19.59 6.47 -9.18
N ASP A 639 -20.40 6.03 -10.13
CA ASP A 639 -20.10 6.22 -11.56
C ASP A 639 -20.98 7.33 -12.13
N PHE A 640 -20.39 8.15 -12.99
CA PHE A 640 -21.08 9.18 -13.76
C PHE A 640 -20.99 8.83 -15.25
N THR A 641 -22.12 8.79 -15.96
CA THR A 641 -22.12 8.51 -17.40
C THR A 641 -22.94 9.55 -18.15
N ALA A 642 -22.47 9.96 -19.33
CA ALA A 642 -23.17 10.93 -20.16
C ALA A 642 -24.43 10.29 -20.79
N VAL A 643 -25.57 10.97 -20.67
CA VAL A 643 -26.81 10.60 -21.38
C VAL A 643 -27.04 11.58 -22.54
N ASP A 644 -27.04 12.88 -22.23
CA ASP A 644 -27.17 13.97 -23.20
C ASP A 644 -26.58 15.27 -22.63
N LEU A 645 -25.32 15.52 -22.95
CA LEU A 645 -24.59 16.71 -22.51
C LEU A 645 -25.07 18.00 -23.18
N THR A 646 -25.96 17.96 -24.18
CA THR A 646 -26.53 19.21 -24.72
C THR A 646 -27.63 19.76 -23.81
N SER A 647 -28.30 18.88 -23.07
CA SER A 647 -29.32 19.23 -22.08
C SER A 647 -28.88 19.01 -20.63
N GLY A 648 -27.58 18.74 -20.41
CA GLY A 648 -26.99 18.53 -19.09
C GLY A 648 -27.37 17.20 -18.43
N ARG A 649 -27.89 16.23 -19.17
CA ARG A 649 -28.35 14.95 -18.61
C ARG A 649 -27.20 13.97 -18.45
N ILE A 650 -27.00 13.51 -17.21
CA ILE A 650 -26.06 12.45 -16.86
C ILE A 650 -26.77 11.40 -16.02
N GLN A 651 -26.24 10.18 -16.02
CA GLN A 651 -26.66 9.11 -15.13
C GLN A 651 -25.65 8.97 -13.99
N VAL A 652 -26.15 8.74 -12.77
CA VAL A 652 -25.37 8.55 -11.54
C VAL A 652 -25.72 7.17 -10.98
N LYS A 653 -24.73 6.30 -10.80
CA LYS A 653 -24.89 4.96 -10.22
C LYS A 653 -24.27 4.92 -8.82
N ASN A 654 -25.06 4.59 -7.81
CA ASN A 654 -24.58 4.37 -6.45
C ASN A 654 -24.09 2.93 -6.27
N LYS A 655 -22.78 2.74 -6.07
CA LYS A 655 -22.17 1.42 -5.79
C LYS A 655 -21.92 1.15 -4.30
N ASN A 656 -22.25 2.09 -3.41
CA ASN A 656 -22.22 1.84 -1.97
C ASN A 656 -23.25 0.75 -1.60
N LEU A 657 -23.02 0.05 -0.50
CA LEU A 657 -23.87 -1.04 -0.01
C LEU A 657 -24.92 -0.56 1.00
N PHE A 658 -24.63 0.51 1.75
CA PHE A 658 -25.42 0.98 2.88
C PHE A 658 -25.62 2.51 2.95
N ILE A 659 -24.97 3.29 2.07
CA ILE A 659 -25.08 4.76 2.03
C ILE A 659 -25.98 5.25 0.88
N ASP A 660 -26.92 6.15 1.18
CA ASP A 660 -27.68 6.92 0.17
C ASP A 660 -26.85 8.12 -0.33
N LEU A 661 -26.93 8.43 -1.64
CA LEU A 661 -26.18 9.57 -2.18
C LEU A 661 -26.63 10.94 -1.63
N GLY A 662 -27.82 11.00 -1.03
CA GLY A 662 -28.35 12.17 -0.36
C GLY A 662 -27.55 12.60 0.87
N GLU A 663 -26.59 11.80 1.35
CA GLU A 663 -25.62 12.16 2.38
C GLU A 663 -24.46 13.04 1.85
N TYR A 664 -24.31 13.13 0.53
CA TYR A 664 -23.25 13.90 -0.12
C TYR A 664 -23.82 15.12 -0.85
N ASP A 665 -22.92 15.98 -1.30
CA ASP A 665 -23.23 17.05 -2.23
C ASP A 665 -22.57 16.80 -3.59
N LEU A 666 -23.32 17.00 -4.68
CA LEU A 666 -22.76 16.96 -6.03
C LEU A 666 -22.40 18.39 -6.42
N THR A 667 -21.11 18.65 -6.60
CA THR A 667 -20.57 19.91 -7.14
C THR A 667 -20.26 19.74 -8.62
N TRP A 668 -20.42 20.81 -9.39
CA TRP A 668 -20.10 20.81 -10.81
C TRP A 668 -19.47 22.13 -11.23
N GLN A 669 -18.64 22.06 -12.27
CA GLN A 669 -18.06 23.25 -12.91
C GLN A 669 -17.89 23.04 -14.40
N VAL A 670 -18.06 24.12 -15.18
CA VAL A 670 -17.72 24.16 -16.60
C VAL A 670 -16.48 25.02 -16.77
N GLU A 671 -15.50 24.50 -17.48
CA GLU A 671 -14.17 25.07 -17.66
C GLU A 671 -13.88 25.30 -19.14
N LEU A 672 -13.37 26.48 -19.49
CA LEU A 672 -12.83 26.81 -20.82
C LEU A 672 -11.29 26.76 -20.75
N GLU A 673 -10.69 25.70 -21.29
CA GLU A 673 -9.23 25.44 -21.18
C GLU A 673 -8.72 25.57 -19.74
N GLY A 674 -9.44 24.97 -18.79
CA GLY A 674 -9.12 24.99 -17.35
C GLY A 674 -9.57 26.25 -16.60
N LEU A 675 -10.15 27.25 -17.28
CA LEU A 675 -10.71 28.44 -16.62
C LEU A 675 -12.19 28.21 -16.30
N VAL A 676 -12.53 28.15 -15.01
CA VAL A 676 -13.92 28.00 -14.55
C VAL A 676 -14.78 29.19 -14.99
N VAL A 677 -15.82 28.92 -15.78
CA VAL A 677 -16.80 29.92 -16.26
C VAL A 677 -18.18 29.76 -15.64
N GLN A 678 -18.54 28.55 -15.23
CA GLN A 678 -19.77 28.26 -14.50
C GLN A 678 -19.48 27.23 -13.42
N LYS A 679 -20.21 27.29 -12.31
CA LYS A 679 -20.16 26.29 -11.24
C LYS A 679 -21.44 26.28 -10.44
N GLY A 680 -21.71 25.16 -9.78
CA GLY A 680 -22.84 25.04 -8.87
C GLY A 680 -22.76 23.77 -8.04
N GLN A 681 -23.81 23.55 -7.26
CA GLN A 681 -23.94 22.41 -6.38
C GLN A 681 -25.41 22.06 -6.23
N PHE A 682 -25.72 20.77 -6.14
CA PHE A 682 -27.05 20.26 -5.81
C PHE A 682 -26.94 18.88 -5.16
N VAL A 683 -28.07 18.39 -4.64
CA VAL A 683 -28.14 17.07 -3.99
C VAL A 683 -28.76 16.06 -4.94
N VAL A 684 -28.17 14.87 -5.01
CA VAL A 684 -28.72 13.70 -5.69
C VAL A 684 -29.05 12.67 -4.60
N SER A 685 -30.26 12.13 -4.60
CA SER A 685 -30.62 10.99 -3.76
C SER A 685 -30.74 9.77 -4.65
N ALA A 686 -30.06 8.71 -4.24
CA ALA A 686 -30.06 7.41 -4.89
C ALA A 686 -29.68 6.38 -3.83
N ALA A 687 -30.54 5.40 -3.60
CA ALA A 687 -30.33 4.36 -2.62
C ALA A 687 -29.13 3.47 -3.02
N PRO A 688 -28.54 2.70 -2.08
CA PRO A 688 -27.51 1.70 -2.41
C PRO A 688 -27.88 0.81 -3.61
N GLY A 689 -27.03 0.79 -4.63
CA GLY A 689 -27.23 0.03 -5.88
C GLY A 689 -28.12 0.72 -6.93
N GLU A 690 -28.75 1.85 -6.62
CA GLU A 690 -29.66 2.55 -7.53
C GLU A 690 -28.90 3.32 -8.64
N VAL A 691 -29.58 3.47 -9.78
CA VAL A 691 -29.14 4.28 -10.91
C VAL A 691 -30.20 5.35 -11.19
N VAL A 692 -29.80 6.62 -11.16
CA VAL A 692 -30.70 7.75 -11.39
C VAL A 692 -30.18 8.66 -12.51
N GLU A 693 -31.08 9.30 -13.25
CA GLU A 693 -30.73 10.34 -14.23
C GLU A 693 -30.96 11.73 -13.60
N VAL A 694 -29.98 12.62 -13.76
CA VAL A 694 -30.02 13.98 -13.22
C VAL A 694 -29.65 15.00 -14.30
N VAL A 695 -30.18 16.22 -14.14
CA VAL A 695 -29.87 17.36 -15.02
C VAL A 695 -28.89 18.27 -14.30
N VAL A 696 -27.66 18.37 -14.79
CA VAL A 696 -26.67 19.33 -14.30
C VAL A 696 -27.04 20.73 -14.84
N PRO A 697 -27.27 21.72 -13.97
CA PRO A 697 -27.86 23.00 -14.36
C PRO A 697 -26.83 24.01 -14.92
N TYR A 698 -26.01 23.60 -15.89
CA TYR A 698 -25.18 24.55 -16.64
C TYR A 698 -25.91 25.10 -17.87
N THR A 699 -25.54 26.31 -18.26
CA THR A 699 -25.99 26.92 -19.52
C THR A 699 -24.99 26.63 -20.63
N ALA A 700 -25.47 26.38 -21.85
CA ALA A 700 -24.61 26.23 -23.02
C ALA A 700 -23.76 27.49 -23.23
N ILE A 701 -22.47 27.30 -23.53
CA ILE A 701 -21.53 28.40 -23.80
C ILE A 701 -21.57 28.73 -25.29
N ASP A 702 -21.83 29.99 -25.61
CA ASP A 702 -21.88 30.45 -26.99
C ASP A 702 -20.52 30.29 -27.70
N ALA A 703 -20.56 29.97 -29.00
CA ALA A 703 -19.34 29.77 -29.79
C ALA A 703 -18.40 31.00 -29.79
N ALA A 704 -18.97 32.21 -29.70
CA ALA A 704 -18.22 33.45 -29.60
C ALA A 704 -17.47 33.59 -28.27
N GLU A 705 -18.12 33.25 -27.14
CA GLU A 705 -17.51 33.26 -25.80
C GLU A 705 -16.43 32.18 -25.66
N ARG A 706 -16.69 31.00 -26.23
CA ARG A 706 -15.74 29.90 -26.27
C ARG A 706 -14.47 30.30 -27.04
N ALA A 707 -14.60 31.08 -28.12
CA ALA A 707 -13.49 31.52 -28.96
C ALA A 707 -12.59 30.36 -29.45
N GLY A 708 -13.18 29.18 -29.67
CA GLY A 708 -12.45 27.97 -30.10
C GLY A 708 -11.79 27.17 -28.97
N ARG A 709 -11.86 27.62 -27.71
CA ARG A 709 -11.34 26.88 -26.54
C ARG A 709 -12.12 25.59 -26.29
N GLU A 710 -11.46 24.60 -25.70
CA GLU A 710 -12.14 23.38 -25.25
C GLU A 710 -13.00 23.67 -24.02
N ALA A 711 -14.23 23.16 -24.01
CA ALA A 711 -15.16 23.27 -22.89
C ALA A 711 -15.31 21.90 -22.22
N VAL A 712 -15.10 21.84 -20.91
CA VAL A 712 -15.15 20.62 -20.10
C VAL A 712 -16.12 20.81 -18.94
N LEU A 713 -17.00 19.84 -18.72
CA LEU A 713 -17.81 19.72 -17.50
C LEU A 713 -17.09 18.78 -16.53
N SER A 714 -16.82 19.25 -15.32
CA SER A 714 -16.38 18.43 -14.20
C SER A 714 -17.53 18.26 -13.21
N VAL A 715 -17.80 17.03 -12.78
CA VAL A 715 -18.75 16.72 -11.69
C VAL A 715 -18.02 15.97 -10.58
N SER A 716 -18.34 16.29 -9.33
CA SER A 716 -17.70 15.72 -8.16
C SER A 716 -18.72 15.48 -7.05
N LEU A 717 -18.62 14.33 -6.39
CA LEU A 717 -19.38 14.03 -5.17
C LEU A 717 -18.49 14.27 -3.95
N VAL A 718 -18.92 15.14 -3.05
CA VAL A 718 -18.15 15.56 -1.86
C VAL A 718 -18.91 15.29 -0.56
N LEU A 719 -18.18 15.05 0.53
CA LEU A 719 -18.77 14.90 1.86
C LEU A 719 -19.55 16.16 2.25
N ARG A 720 -20.81 16.04 2.65
CA ARG A 720 -21.59 17.17 3.19
C ARG A 720 -21.14 17.57 4.60
N SER A 721 -20.72 16.59 5.40
CA SER A 721 -20.25 16.77 6.78
C SER A 721 -18.94 16.01 7.00
N ALA A 722 -18.14 16.48 7.96
CA ALA A 722 -16.92 15.79 8.35
C ALA A 722 -17.22 14.38 8.91
N THR A 723 -16.28 13.48 8.73
CA THR A 723 -16.23 12.13 9.31
C THR A 723 -15.00 12.02 10.21
N ALA A 724 -14.82 10.88 10.88
CA ALA A 724 -13.60 10.64 11.68
C ALA A 724 -12.30 10.69 10.84
N TRP A 725 -12.38 10.46 9.52
CA TRP A 725 -11.23 10.33 8.64
C TRP A 725 -11.06 11.43 7.59
N ALA A 726 -12.07 12.26 7.34
CA ALA A 726 -11.94 13.41 6.43
C ALA A 726 -12.90 14.56 6.77
N GLU A 727 -12.51 15.75 6.37
CA GLU A 727 -13.31 16.97 6.54
C GLU A 727 -14.50 17.04 5.58
N ALA A 728 -15.48 17.89 5.90
CA ALA A 728 -16.55 18.24 4.96
C ALA A 728 -15.94 18.85 3.68
N GLY A 729 -16.49 18.50 2.52
CA GLY A 729 -15.97 18.90 1.21
C GLY A 729 -14.92 17.96 0.62
N HIS A 730 -14.49 16.91 1.34
CA HIS A 730 -13.60 15.89 0.77
C HIS A 730 -14.27 15.17 -0.41
N GLU A 731 -13.57 15.08 -1.53
CA GLU A 731 -14.05 14.48 -2.77
C GLU A 731 -13.96 12.94 -2.74
N MET A 732 -15.09 12.27 -2.92
CA MET A 732 -15.20 10.81 -2.94
C MET A 732 -15.16 10.21 -4.34
N ALA A 733 -15.75 10.90 -5.31
CA ALA A 733 -15.83 10.46 -6.70
C ALA A 733 -15.92 11.68 -7.61
N TRP A 734 -15.41 11.57 -8.82
CA TRP A 734 -15.56 12.62 -9.84
C TRP A 734 -15.54 12.03 -11.24
N GLU A 735 -15.96 12.83 -12.23
CA GLU A 735 -15.80 12.54 -13.66
C GLU A 735 -15.74 13.84 -14.48
N GLN A 736 -15.17 13.76 -15.68
CA GLN A 736 -15.12 14.86 -16.65
C GLN A 736 -15.71 14.49 -18.01
N PHE A 737 -16.40 15.45 -18.62
CA PHE A 737 -17.00 15.32 -19.95
C PHE A 737 -16.59 16.49 -20.84
N VAL A 738 -16.05 16.20 -22.03
CA VAL A 738 -15.78 17.24 -23.03
C VAL A 738 -17.11 17.68 -23.66
N LEU A 739 -17.55 18.90 -23.34
CA LEU A 739 -18.77 19.50 -23.90
C LEU A 739 -18.55 19.99 -25.32
N ALA A 740 -17.38 20.57 -25.59
CA ALA A 740 -17.00 21.03 -26.92
C ALA A 740 -15.47 20.92 -27.11
N PRO A 741 -14.98 20.25 -28.16
CA PRO A 741 -13.55 20.10 -28.39
C PRO A 741 -12.89 21.42 -28.78
N ARG A 742 -11.58 21.53 -28.55
CA ARG A 742 -10.75 22.64 -29.05
C ARG A 742 -10.92 22.75 -30.57
N SER A 743 -11.17 23.95 -31.06
CA SER A 743 -11.18 24.26 -32.48
C SER A 743 -9.84 24.89 -32.83
N VAL A 744 -8.88 24.07 -33.24
CA VAL A 744 -7.63 24.57 -33.83
C VAL A 744 -8.00 25.23 -35.15
N ARG A 745 -7.90 26.55 -35.25
CA ARG A 745 -7.99 27.21 -36.56
C ARG A 745 -6.82 26.68 -37.38
N GLY A 746 -7.09 25.73 -38.27
CA GLY A 746 -6.12 25.34 -39.28
C GLY A 746 -5.65 26.62 -39.97
N THR A 747 -4.35 26.76 -40.15
CA THR A 747 -3.74 27.66 -41.12
C THR A 747 -4.16 27.22 -42.52
N VAL A 748 -5.46 27.32 -42.82
CA VAL A 748 -5.98 27.23 -44.17
C VAL A 748 -5.72 28.59 -44.78
N ALA A 749 -4.84 28.61 -45.77
CA ALA A 749 -4.51 29.68 -46.69
C ALA A 749 -5.42 30.91 -46.58
N ALA A 750 -4.83 32.06 -46.21
CA ALA A 750 -5.46 33.36 -46.31
C ALA A 750 -5.79 33.68 -47.78
N GLY A 751 -6.96 33.21 -48.23
CA GLY A 751 -7.59 33.53 -49.49
C GLY A 751 -8.93 34.23 -49.26
N SER A 752 -8.88 35.57 -49.21
CA SER A 752 -10.01 36.52 -49.34
C SER A 752 -11.07 36.51 -48.22
N ALA A 753 -11.60 37.63 -47.70
CA ALA A 753 -11.44 39.05 -47.96
C ALA A 753 -11.94 39.85 -46.74
N ALA A 754 -11.26 40.94 -46.39
CA ALA A 754 -11.87 42.15 -45.84
C ALA A 754 -10.94 43.33 -46.10
N SER A 755 -11.29 44.12 -47.11
CA SER A 755 -10.67 45.40 -47.43
C SER A 755 -11.14 46.49 -46.46
N ALA A 756 -10.22 47.16 -45.77
CA ALA A 756 -10.25 48.60 -45.53
C ALA A 756 -8.98 49.09 -44.81
N GLY A 757 -8.20 49.97 -45.48
CA GLY A 757 -7.49 51.07 -44.82
C GLY A 757 -6.03 50.88 -44.38
N SER A 758 -5.10 51.00 -45.34
CA SER A 758 -3.80 51.69 -45.25
C SER A 758 -2.94 51.58 -43.97
N THR A 759 -1.83 50.85 -44.04
CA THR A 759 -0.47 51.36 -44.36
C THR A 759 0.43 50.15 -44.62
N GLU A 760 1.27 50.20 -45.66
CA GLU A 760 2.28 49.16 -45.96
C GLU A 760 3.25 49.04 -44.78
N SER A 761 3.03 48.05 -43.91
CA SER A 761 4.08 47.56 -43.01
C SER A 761 5.02 46.67 -43.81
N GLU A 762 6.32 46.83 -43.57
CA GLU A 762 7.39 46.04 -44.15
C GLU A 762 7.03 44.55 -44.07
N LYS A 763 7.10 43.83 -45.21
CA LYS A 763 6.86 42.38 -45.21
C LYS A 763 7.92 41.73 -44.32
N GLU A 764 7.48 41.10 -43.24
CA GLU A 764 8.30 40.24 -42.39
C GLU A 764 8.92 39.14 -43.29
N THR A 765 10.25 39.16 -43.44
CA THR A 765 10.97 38.20 -44.30
C THR A 765 12.01 37.45 -43.50
N LEU A 766 12.00 36.12 -43.60
CA LEU A 766 13.06 35.28 -43.08
C LEU A 766 14.40 35.57 -43.76
N ARG A 767 15.46 35.65 -42.97
CA ARG A 767 16.84 35.68 -43.44
C ARG A 767 17.46 34.29 -43.30
N VAL A 768 17.79 33.68 -44.43
CA VAL A 768 18.48 32.38 -44.47
C VAL A 768 19.95 32.59 -44.83
N VAL A 769 20.87 32.02 -44.03
CA VAL A 769 22.32 32.14 -44.22
C VAL A 769 22.94 30.74 -44.14
N GLU A 770 23.70 30.38 -45.18
CA GLU A 770 24.61 29.23 -45.14
C GLU A 770 26.02 29.72 -44.79
N ASP A 771 26.60 29.17 -43.72
CA ASP A 771 27.99 29.44 -43.31
C ASP A 771 28.67 28.11 -42.93
N GLY A 772 29.51 27.61 -43.83
CA GLY A 772 30.11 26.28 -43.72
C GLY A 772 29.05 25.18 -43.55
N ASP A 773 29.16 24.45 -42.44
CA ASP A 773 28.27 23.34 -42.08
C ASP A 773 26.98 23.82 -41.39
N LEU A 774 26.74 25.13 -41.23
CA LEU A 774 25.55 25.67 -40.59
C LEU A 774 24.58 26.30 -41.59
N LEU A 775 23.30 25.97 -41.44
CA LEU A 775 22.17 26.69 -42.04
C LEU A 775 21.46 27.47 -40.92
N THR A 776 21.53 28.80 -40.94
CA THR A 776 20.81 29.67 -40.00
C THR A 776 19.58 30.27 -40.67
N VAL A 777 18.42 30.16 -40.02
CA VAL A 777 17.15 30.76 -40.44
C VAL A 777 16.72 31.73 -39.34
N ALA A 778 16.75 33.03 -39.63
CA ALA A 778 16.38 34.08 -38.68
C ALA A 778 15.07 34.76 -39.08
N GLY A 779 14.11 34.78 -38.15
CA GLY A 779 12.91 35.62 -38.19
C GLY A 779 13.01 36.76 -37.18
N ASP A 780 11.89 37.41 -36.91
CA ASP A 780 11.85 38.63 -36.09
C ASP A 780 11.98 38.32 -34.59
N GLN A 781 11.37 37.22 -34.15
CA GLN A 781 11.33 36.85 -32.73
C GLN A 781 12.35 35.78 -32.33
N ALA A 782 12.87 35.04 -33.31
CA ALA A 782 13.83 33.96 -33.07
C ALA A 782 14.72 33.67 -34.29
N SER A 783 15.88 33.09 -34.04
CA SER A 783 16.73 32.49 -35.06
C SER A 783 17.07 31.04 -34.70
N VAL A 784 16.93 30.14 -35.66
CA VAL A 784 17.29 28.72 -35.50
C VAL A 784 18.43 28.35 -36.43
N ALA A 785 19.27 27.39 -36.01
CA ALA A 785 20.36 26.89 -36.85
C ALA A 785 20.41 25.37 -36.89
N PHE A 786 20.70 24.83 -38.08
CA PHE A 786 20.86 23.42 -38.35
C PHE A 786 22.30 23.10 -38.74
N ASN A 787 22.84 21.99 -38.22
CA ASN A 787 24.08 21.43 -38.73
C ASN A 787 23.76 20.58 -39.96
N ARG A 788 24.36 20.91 -41.11
CA ARG A 788 24.12 20.29 -42.41
C ARG A 788 24.81 18.94 -42.57
N THR A 789 25.79 18.64 -41.73
CA THR A 789 26.55 17.37 -41.72
C THR A 789 25.88 16.33 -40.83
N THR A 790 25.19 16.76 -39.77
CA THR A 790 24.46 15.86 -38.85
C THR A 790 22.94 15.90 -39.02
N GLY A 791 22.41 16.95 -39.64
CA GLY A 791 20.97 17.21 -39.78
C GLY A 791 20.28 17.72 -38.50
N GLN A 792 21.04 17.97 -37.43
CA GLN A 792 20.46 18.32 -36.13
C GLN A 792 20.11 19.81 -36.03
N LEU A 793 19.03 20.12 -35.33
CA LEU A 793 18.71 21.48 -34.86
C LEU A 793 19.63 21.81 -33.68
N VAL A 794 20.63 22.66 -33.90
CA VAL A 794 21.72 22.92 -32.94
C VAL A 794 21.60 24.24 -32.19
N SER A 795 20.69 25.13 -32.61
CA SER A 795 20.50 26.44 -31.97
C SER A 795 19.05 26.90 -32.09
N TYR A 796 18.54 27.50 -31.03
CA TYR A 796 17.28 28.24 -30.97
C TYR A 796 17.49 29.48 -30.12
N ARG A 797 17.71 30.63 -30.76
CA ARG A 797 17.95 31.91 -30.08
C ARG A 797 16.71 32.78 -30.11
N SER A 798 16.43 33.43 -29.00
CA SER A 798 15.41 34.48 -28.91
C SER A 798 15.86 35.76 -29.63
N ALA A 799 14.94 36.72 -29.80
CA ALA A 799 15.22 38.03 -30.39
C ALA A 799 16.34 38.82 -29.68
N SER A 800 16.55 38.60 -28.38
CA SER A 800 17.64 39.20 -27.60
C SER A 800 19.00 38.54 -27.86
N GLY A 801 19.04 37.45 -28.64
CA GLY A 801 20.22 36.67 -28.94
C GLY A 801 20.55 35.59 -27.90
N GLN A 802 19.73 35.43 -26.86
CA GLN A 802 19.93 34.39 -25.84
C GLN A 802 19.66 33.01 -26.43
N GLU A 803 20.65 32.11 -26.31
CA GLU A 803 20.55 30.69 -26.71
C GLU A 803 19.67 29.92 -25.72
N ARG A 804 18.79 29.08 -26.25
CA ARG A 804 17.88 28.25 -25.45
C ARG A 804 18.31 26.78 -25.40
N LEU A 805 19.03 26.29 -26.41
CA LEU A 805 19.50 24.90 -26.47
C LEU A 805 20.89 24.76 -25.86
N LEU A 806 21.07 23.82 -24.93
CA LEU A 806 22.40 23.40 -24.44
C LEU A 806 22.96 22.22 -25.26
N ALA A 807 22.09 21.46 -25.92
CA ALA A 807 22.47 20.40 -26.85
C ALA A 807 21.44 20.33 -28.00
N PRO A 808 21.80 19.69 -29.14
CA PRO A 808 20.90 19.62 -30.29
C PRO A 808 19.59 18.90 -29.97
N ALA A 809 18.47 19.43 -30.47
CA ALA A 809 17.19 18.75 -30.38
C ALA A 809 17.21 17.49 -31.27
N ARG A 810 16.73 16.36 -30.74
CA ARG A 810 16.87 15.06 -31.42
C ARG A 810 15.65 14.15 -31.22
N PRO A 811 15.37 13.24 -32.18
CA PRO A 811 14.45 12.14 -31.95
C PRO A 811 14.88 11.30 -30.74
N ASN A 812 13.90 10.84 -29.96
CA ASN A 812 14.11 9.97 -28.81
C ASN A 812 13.11 8.81 -28.84
N PHE A 813 13.62 7.61 -28.56
CA PHE A 813 12.87 6.35 -28.56
C PHE A 813 13.03 5.57 -27.25
N TRP A 814 13.55 6.22 -26.20
CA TRP A 814 13.98 5.57 -24.97
C TRP A 814 13.51 6.32 -23.72
N ARG A 815 13.12 5.58 -22.68
CA ARG A 815 12.83 6.10 -21.34
C ARG A 815 13.74 5.45 -20.30
N ALA A 816 13.89 6.08 -19.14
CA ALA A 816 14.58 5.44 -18.02
C ALA A 816 13.75 4.22 -17.56
N PRO A 817 14.31 3.00 -17.48
CA PRO A 817 13.55 1.82 -17.06
C PRO A 817 12.89 2.02 -15.69
N THR A 818 11.59 1.76 -15.61
CA THR A 818 10.90 1.54 -14.32
C THR A 818 11.29 0.20 -13.70
N ASP A 819 10.95 -0.05 -12.44
CA ASP A 819 11.12 -1.37 -11.82
C ASP A 819 10.38 -2.48 -12.59
N ASN A 820 9.17 -2.21 -13.09
CA ASN A 820 8.45 -3.13 -13.99
C ASN A 820 9.22 -3.40 -15.30
N ASP A 821 9.80 -2.36 -15.91
CA ASP A 821 10.64 -2.49 -17.11
C ASP A 821 11.90 -3.32 -16.84
N ARG A 822 12.46 -3.24 -15.63
CA ARG A 822 13.58 -4.08 -15.20
C ARG A 822 13.13 -5.52 -14.99
N GLY A 823 12.02 -5.74 -14.30
CA GLY A 823 11.40 -7.03 -14.06
C GLY A 823 11.08 -7.83 -15.32
N ASN A 824 10.51 -7.18 -16.34
CA ASN A 824 10.21 -7.81 -17.63
C ASN A 824 11.35 -7.69 -18.66
N LYS A 825 12.53 -7.24 -18.24
CA LYS A 825 13.74 -7.09 -19.06
C LYS A 825 13.57 -6.19 -20.30
N MET A 826 12.72 -5.18 -20.24
CA MET A 826 12.58 -4.20 -21.34
C MET A 826 13.91 -3.56 -21.70
N HIS A 827 14.72 -3.20 -20.69
CA HIS A 827 16.03 -2.56 -20.90
C HIS A 827 16.99 -3.41 -21.76
N GLU A 828 16.90 -4.75 -21.69
CA GLU A 828 17.63 -5.67 -22.55
C GLU A 828 16.91 -5.86 -23.90
N ARG A 829 15.62 -6.21 -23.88
CA ARG A 829 14.84 -6.56 -25.07
C ARG A 829 14.73 -5.41 -26.06
N CYS A 830 14.69 -4.19 -25.56
CA CYS A 830 14.44 -2.98 -26.34
C CYS A 830 15.71 -2.11 -26.51
N ALA A 831 16.89 -2.58 -26.08
CA ALA A 831 18.14 -1.80 -26.08
C ALA A 831 18.49 -1.17 -27.45
N VAL A 832 18.03 -1.78 -28.55
CA VAL A 832 18.17 -1.24 -29.91
C VAL A 832 17.58 0.16 -30.05
N TRP A 833 16.51 0.48 -29.32
CA TRP A 833 15.87 1.80 -29.32
C TRP A 833 16.64 2.82 -28.46
N LYS A 834 17.37 2.38 -27.43
CA LYS A 834 18.34 3.23 -26.70
C LYS A 834 19.44 3.69 -27.63
N GLU A 835 20.05 2.76 -28.36
CA GLU A 835 21.10 3.06 -29.34
C GLU A 835 20.57 3.94 -30.49
N ALA A 836 19.40 3.62 -31.05
CA ALA A 836 18.77 4.42 -32.10
C ALA A 836 18.43 5.87 -31.67
N SER A 837 18.31 6.13 -30.37
CA SER A 837 18.07 7.47 -29.82
C SER A 837 19.33 8.35 -29.81
N VAL A 838 20.52 7.74 -29.73
CA VAL A 838 21.81 8.45 -29.64
C VAL A 838 22.65 8.35 -30.92
N SER A 839 22.44 7.31 -31.71
CA SER A 839 23.23 6.97 -32.90
C SER A 839 22.36 7.05 -34.16
N GLN A 840 22.45 8.20 -34.82
CA GLN A 840 21.70 8.54 -36.03
C GLN A 840 22.66 9.11 -37.06
N GLN A 841 22.57 8.60 -38.29
CA GLN A 841 23.40 9.06 -39.40
C GLN A 841 22.56 9.83 -40.40
N LEU A 842 23.06 10.99 -40.82
CA LEU A 842 22.43 11.78 -41.87
C LEU A 842 22.48 11.02 -43.20
N VAL A 843 21.32 10.85 -43.82
CA VAL A 843 21.15 10.29 -45.16
C VAL A 843 20.92 11.41 -46.18
N ASP A 844 20.05 12.36 -45.84
CA ASP A 844 19.73 13.49 -46.72
C ASP A 844 19.40 14.76 -45.91
N PHE A 845 19.80 15.91 -46.45
CA PHE A 845 19.52 17.23 -45.89
C PHE A 845 19.15 18.18 -47.02
N ALA A 846 17.93 18.71 -46.99
CA ALA A 846 17.44 19.66 -47.98
C ALA A 846 16.70 20.81 -47.29
N TRP A 847 16.75 22.00 -47.89
CA TRP A 847 15.92 23.12 -47.47
C TRP A 847 15.40 23.92 -48.65
N GLN A 848 14.24 24.57 -48.48
CA GLN A 848 13.63 25.43 -49.48
C GLN A 848 12.78 26.53 -48.84
N MET A 849 12.57 27.63 -49.56
CA MET A 849 11.57 28.63 -49.21
C MET A 849 10.22 28.26 -49.85
N ASP A 850 9.15 28.33 -49.06
CA ASP A 850 7.78 28.08 -49.51
C ASP A 850 6.86 29.14 -48.90
N GLY A 851 6.18 29.97 -49.70
CA GLY A 851 5.16 30.89 -49.18
C GLY A 851 5.59 31.85 -48.06
N GLY A 852 6.88 32.18 -47.93
CA GLY A 852 7.42 33.05 -46.86
C GLY A 852 7.95 32.32 -45.62
N ARG A 853 7.81 30.99 -45.55
CA ARG A 853 8.42 30.11 -44.55
C ARG A 853 9.63 29.37 -45.13
N CYS A 854 10.54 28.92 -44.27
CA CYS A 854 11.65 28.04 -44.65
C CYS A 854 11.30 26.60 -44.23
N ILE A 855 11.39 25.66 -45.15
CA ILE A 855 11.17 24.24 -44.88
C ILE A 855 12.53 23.54 -44.93
N VAL A 856 12.92 22.89 -43.84
CA VAL A 856 14.12 22.04 -43.75
C VAL A 856 13.66 20.60 -43.61
N THR A 857 14.12 19.72 -44.49
CA THR A 857 13.85 18.27 -44.46
C THR A 857 15.15 17.53 -44.18
N VAL A 858 15.11 16.63 -43.21
CA VAL A 858 16.24 15.82 -42.76
C VAL A 858 15.81 14.36 -42.77
N VAL A 859 16.59 13.50 -43.43
CA VAL A 859 16.39 12.05 -43.39
C VAL A 859 17.57 11.42 -42.66
N LEU A 860 17.28 10.68 -41.59
CA LEU A 860 18.25 10.01 -40.76
C LEU A 860 18.07 8.49 -40.86
N SER A 861 19.18 7.78 -40.82
CA SER A 861 19.25 6.34 -40.59
C SER A 861 19.55 6.13 -39.10
N ALA A 862 18.58 5.61 -38.35
CA ALA A 862 18.74 5.27 -36.94
C ALA A 862 19.32 3.85 -36.80
N ALA A 863 20.21 3.66 -35.82
CA ALA A 863 21.01 2.45 -35.63
C ALA A 863 20.24 1.22 -35.09
N THR A 864 19.17 0.82 -35.77
CA THR A 864 18.51 -0.48 -35.59
C THR A 864 19.06 -1.51 -36.58
N VAL A 865 18.72 -2.79 -36.41
CA VAL A 865 19.11 -3.86 -37.36
C VAL A 865 17.87 -4.66 -37.80
N PRO A 866 17.39 -4.49 -39.05
CA PRO A 866 17.82 -3.52 -40.07
C PRO A 866 17.62 -2.06 -39.63
N ALA A 867 18.33 -1.11 -40.25
CA ALA A 867 18.26 0.31 -39.92
C ALA A 867 16.85 0.89 -40.15
N SER A 868 16.42 1.75 -39.22
CA SER A 868 15.13 2.43 -39.27
C SER A 868 15.32 3.82 -39.86
N THR A 869 14.31 4.30 -40.58
CA THR A 869 14.36 5.63 -41.21
C THR A 869 13.59 6.63 -40.38
N VAL A 870 14.22 7.75 -40.03
CA VAL A 870 13.58 8.89 -39.37
C VAL A 870 13.57 10.07 -40.34
N THR A 871 12.40 10.64 -40.60
CA THR A 871 12.26 11.86 -41.39
C THR A 871 11.81 13.00 -40.49
N LEU A 872 12.55 14.11 -40.50
CA LEU A 872 12.22 15.33 -39.77
C LEU A 872 11.95 16.44 -40.79
N GLN A 873 10.82 17.11 -40.64
CA GLN A 873 10.49 18.30 -41.39
C GLN A 873 10.27 19.47 -40.43
N TYR A 874 11.03 20.53 -40.62
CA TYR A 874 10.94 21.77 -39.86
C TYR A 874 10.36 22.86 -40.76
N GLU A 875 9.24 23.44 -40.38
CA GLU A 875 8.65 24.62 -41.03
C GLU A 875 8.88 25.84 -40.14
N ILE A 876 9.82 26.71 -40.51
CA ILE A 876 10.19 27.91 -39.78
C ILE A 876 9.42 29.10 -40.36
N ASN A 877 8.70 29.82 -39.50
CA ASN A 877 7.91 31.00 -39.86
C ASN A 877 8.60 32.32 -39.45
N PRO A 878 8.25 33.46 -40.07
CA PRO A 878 8.83 34.77 -39.74
C PRO A 878 8.70 35.19 -38.27
N ASP A 879 7.64 34.75 -37.60
CA ASP A 879 7.37 35.00 -36.18
C ASP A 879 8.21 34.12 -35.21
N GLY A 880 9.13 33.31 -35.73
CA GLY A 880 9.98 32.42 -34.95
C GLY A 880 9.33 31.07 -34.62
N ALA A 881 8.07 30.83 -34.99
CA ALA A 881 7.43 29.54 -34.78
C ALA A 881 8.03 28.47 -35.71
N VAL A 882 8.42 27.33 -35.13
CA VAL A 882 8.97 26.17 -35.84
C VAL A 882 8.00 25.01 -35.68
N THR A 883 7.34 24.62 -36.75
CA THR A 883 6.53 23.39 -36.77
C THR A 883 7.42 22.22 -37.13
N ILE A 884 7.47 21.21 -36.27
CA ILE A 884 8.29 20.01 -36.40
C ILE A 884 7.36 18.84 -36.67
N GLN A 885 7.63 18.12 -37.75
CA GLN A 885 7.05 16.81 -38.03
C GLN A 885 8.15 15.75 -37.99
N GLN A 886 7.95 14.71 -37.20
CA GLN A 886 8.82 13.55 -37.08
C GLN A 886 8.06 12.31 -37.54
N ASP A 887 8.61 11.59 -38.52
CA ASP A 887 8.10 10.32 -39.00
C ASP A 887 9.16 9.22 -38.79
N LEU A 888 8.79 8.10 -38.16
CA LEU A 888 9.64 6.92 -38.02
C LEU A 888 9.05 5.75 -38.80
N VAL A 889 9.89 5.16 -39.65
CA VAL A 889 9.64 3.88 -40.31
C VAL A 889 10.62 2.85 -39.73
N PRO A 890 10.15 1.92 -38.86
CA PRO A 890 10.99 0.86 -38.35
C PRO A 890 11.59 0.01 -39.47
N GLY A 891 12.85 -0.39 -39.32
CA GLY A 891 13.58 -1.17 -40.32
C GLY A 891 13.06 -2.60 -40.53
N SER A 892 12.23 -3.11 -39.60
CA SER A 892 11.63 -4.45 -39.65
C SER A 892 10.47 -4.54 -38.66
N ASP A 893 9.43 -5.31 -39.01
CA ASP A 893 8.31 -5.66 -38.12
C ASP A 893 8.70 -6.63 -37.00
N LYS A 894 9.93 -7.18 -37.04
CA LYS A 894 10.52 -8.04 -36.02
C LYS A 894 11.31 -7.28 -34.94
N LEU A 895 11.45 -5.96 -35.08
CA LEU A 895 12.05 -5.15 -34.02
C LEU A 895 11.14 -5.18 -32.77
N PRO A 896 11.70 -5.07 -31.56
CA PRO A 896 10.92 -5.01 -30.34
C PRO A 896 10.04 -3.76 -30.30
N ASP A 897 9.02 -3.75 -29.45
CA ASP A 897 8.19 -2.57 -29.17
C ASP A 897 9.05 -1.38 -28.75
N LEU A 898 8.60 -0.18 -29.10
CA LEU A 898 9.26 1.07 -28.73
C LEU A 898 8.88 1.46 -27.29
N PRO A 899 9.86 1.80 -26.44
CA PRO A 899 9.58 2.42 -25.15
C PRO A 899 8.88 3.78 -25.25
N GLU A 900 9.30 4.58 -26.22
CA GLU A 900 8.82 5.95 -26.42
C GLU A 900 8.90 6.30 -27.92
N PHE A 901 8.06 7.21 -28.39
CA PHE A 901 8.26 7.87 -29.68
C PHE A 901 8.03 9.38 -29.54
N GLY A 902 9.13 10.14 -29.61
CA GLY A 902 9.08 11.59 -29.44
C GLY A 902 10.37 12.32 -29.81
N MET A 903 10.47 13.56 -29.35
CA MET A 903 11.62 14.44 -29.53
C MET A 903 12.08 15.01 -28.17
N LEU A 904 13.40 15.03 -27.96
CA LEU A 904 14.04 15.50 -26.74
C LEU A 904 14.77 16.82 -27.01
N PHE A 905 14.58 17.78 -26.09
CA PHE A 905 15.25 19.07 -26.06
C PHE A 905 16.05 19.20 -24.76
N VAL A 906 17.31 19.58 -24.87
CA VAL A 906 18.16 19.93 -23.72
C VAL A 906 18.24 21.45 -23.66
N LEU A 907 17.54 22.04 -22.71
CA LEU A 907 17.38 23.48 -22.57
C LEU A 907 18.22 24.03 -21.41
N ASP A 908 18.48 25.33 -21.44
CA ASP A 908 19.10 26.06 -20.32
C ASP A 908 18.31 25.88 -19.02
N GLY A 909 19.00 25.56 -17.92
CA GLY A 909 18.36 25.31 -16.62
C GLY A 909 17.68 26.52 -15.99
N GLY A 910 17.89 27.74 -16.52
CA GLY A 910 17.12 28.92 -16.14
C GLY A 910 15.65 28.87 -16.60
N LEU A 911 15.32 27.99 -17.55
CA LEU A 911 13.95 27.66 -17.93
C LEU A 911 13.36 26.65 -16.94
N ASP A 912 13.01 27.14 -15.75
CA ASP A 912 12.70 26.34 -14.57
C ASP A 912 11.20 26.23 -14.24
N SER A 913 10.36 27.00 -14.94
CA SER A 913 8.93 27.14 -14.68
C SER A 913 8.12 26.60 -15.84
N ILE A 914 7.05 25.87 -15.54
CA ILE A 914 6.23 25.18 -16.54
C ILE A 914 4.74 25.52 -16.38
N GLU A 915 4.03 25.51 -17.50
CA GLU A 915 2.57 25.57 -17.55
C GLU A 915 2.07 24.63 -18.64
N TRP A 916 0.99 23.88 -18.42
CA TRP A 916 0.40 23.03 -19.46
C TRP A 916 -1.12 22.95 -19.36
N TYR A 917 -1.75 22.69 -20.51
CA TYR A 917 -3.16 22.30 -20.59
C TYR A 917 -3.24 20.86 -21.10
N GLY A 918 -3.63 19.96 -20.20
CA GLY A 918 -3.61 18.51 -20.40
C GLY A 918 -4.02 17.77 -19.13
N ARG A 919 -3.66 16.50 -18.99
CA ARG A 919 -3.93 15.76 -17.75
C ARG A 919 -2.93 16.10 -16.64
N GLY A 920 -3.42 16.28 -15.42
CA GLY A 920 -2.61 16.60 -14.25
C GLY A 920 -3.41 16.74 -12.95
N PRO A 921 -2.81 17.32 -11.89
CA PRO A 921 -1.45 17.89 -11.85
C PRO A 921 -0.33 16.86 -11.72
N HIS A 922 -0.60 15.68 -11.16
CA HIS A 922 0.40 14.62 -10.94
C HIS A 922 0.83 13.94 -12.24
N GLU A 923 1.93 13.18 -12.19
CA GLU A 923 2.34 12.33 -13.32
C GLU A 923 1.29 11.27 -13.65
N ASN A 924 1.18 10.96 -14.93
CA ASN A 924 0.24 9.97 -15.45
C ASN A 924 0.78 9.34 -16.74
N HIS A 925 0.35 8.12 -17.02
CA HIS A 925 0.83 7.30 -18.13
C HIS A 925 -0.34 6.71 -18.93
N TRP A 926 -0.06 6.16 -20.11
CA TRP A 926 -1.09 5.69 -21.05
C TRP A 926 -2.09 4.73 -20.39
N ASP A 927 -1.61 3.83 -19.53
CA ASP A 927 -2.37 2.83 -18.79
C ASP A 927 -2.71 3.23 -17.34
N ARG A 928 -2.33 4.45 -16.91
CA ARG A 928 -2.55 4.99 -15.55
C ARG A 928 -2.84 6.49 -15.58
N LYS A 929 -4.06 6.88 -15.96
CA LYS A 929 -4.45 8.31 -16.12
C LYS A 929 -5.88 8.64 -15.73
N LYS A 930 -6.65 7.70 -15.17
CA LYS A 930 -8.06 7.92 -14.79
C LYS A 930 -8.20 8.99 -13.71
N SER A 931 -7.24 9.05 -12.78
CA SER A 931 -7.15 10.04 -11.72
C SER A 931 -6.70 11.43 -12.17
N ALA A 932 -6.12 11.57 -13.35
CA ALA A 932 -5.55 12.83 -13.81
C ALA A 932 -6.59 13.66 -14.57
N ARG A 933 -6.98 14.80 -14.00
CA ARG A 933 -7.98 15.73 -14.57
C ARG A 933 -7.42 16.43 -15.78
N LEU A 934 -8.25 16.61 -16.80
CA LEU A 934 -7.99 17.58 -17.85
C LEU A 934 -8.16 18.99 -17.28
N GLY A 935 -7.10 19.78 -17.32
CA GLY A 935 -7.08 21.12 -16.75
C GLY A 935 -5.83 21.91 -17.14
N ARG A 936 -5.74 23.14 -16.63
CA ARG A 936 -4.57 24.01 -16.79
C ARG A 936 -3.77 24.02 -15.48
N PHE A 937 -2.51 23.64 -15.56
CA PHE A 937 -1.64 23.45 -14.40
C PHE A 937 -0.32 24.19 -14.61
N ALA A 938 0.35 24.52 -13.50
CA ALA A 938 1.66 25.14 -13.51
C ALA A 938 2.51 24.61 -12.35
N GLY A 939 3.84 24.70 -12.49
CA GLY A 939 4.79 24.23 -11.50
C GLY A 939 6.23 24.54 -11.89
N THR A 940 7.19 23.96 -11.17
CA THR A 940 8.60 24.02 -11.53
C THR A 940 9.06 22.70 -12.14
N VAL A 941 10.13 22.72 -12.93
CA VAL A 941 10.80 21.54 -13.49
C VAL A 941 11.25 20.61 -12.37
N ALA A 942 11.89 21.15 -11.33
CA ALA A 942 12.32 20.38 -10.17
C ALA A 942 11.12 19.73 -9.43
N GLY A 943 9.97 20.41 -9.37
CA GLY A 943 8.75 19.90 -8.76
C GLY A 943 8.05 18.80 -9.56
N GLN A 944 8.52 18.46 -10.77
CA GLN A 944 8.00 17.34 -11.55
C GLN A 944 8.72 16.01 -11.27
N TYR A 945 9.86 16.05 -10.56
CA TYR A 945 10.56 14.84 -10.16
C TYR A 945 9.77 14.10 -9.07
N VAL A 946 9.53 12.81 -9.29
CA VAL A 946 8.92 11.91 -8.30
C VAL A 946 10.02 11.03 -7.71
N PRO A 947 10.31 11.12 -6.41
CA PRO A 947 11.50 10.53 -5.79
C PRO A 947 11.30 9.04 -5.44
N TYR A 948 11.07 8.19 -6.46
CA TYR A 948 11.10 6.74 -6.28
C TYR A 948 12.46 6.28 -5.70
N LEU A 949 12.45 5.25 -4.84
CA LEU A 949 13.64 4.75 -4.12
C LEU A 949 14.84 4.61 -5.05
N LYS A 950 14.63 3.87 -6.15
CA LYS A 950 15.52 3.84 -7.29
C LYS A 950 15.04 4.84 -8.36
N PRO A 951 15.87 5.84 -8.74
CA PRO A 951 15.54 6.75 -9.83
C PRO A 951 15.14 6.01 -11.12
N GLN A 952 14.09 6.53 -11.76
CA GLN A 952 13.46 5.92 -12.95
C GLN A 952 12.58 6.94 -13.69
N GLU A 953 11.90 6.48 -14.75
CA GLU A 953 10.94 7.31 -15.48
C GLU A 953 9.86 7.89 -14.56
N CYS A 954 9.66 9.20 -14.65
CA CYS A 954 8.65 9.94 -13.89
C CYS A 954 8.25 11.24 -14.61
N GLY A 955 7.26 11.95 -14.09
CA GLY A 955 6.91 13.32 -14.48
C GLY A 955 6.10 13.45 -15.76
N ASN A 956 5.76 12.35 -16.44
CA ASN A 956 5.00 12.36 -17.70
C ASN A 956 3.59 12.94 -17.52
N LYS A 957 3.11 13.69 -18.52
CA LYS A 957 1.75 14.23 -18.61
C LYS A 957 1.13 13.77 -19.93
N THR A 958 -0.03 13.10 -19.87
CA THR A 958 -0.74 12.63 -21.07
C THR A 958 -1.81 13.63 -21.54
N ASP A 959 -2.27 13.41 -22.76
CA ASP A 959 -3.35 14.17 -23.40
C ASP A 959 -3.11 15.70 -23.33
N VAL A 960 -1.87 16.15 -23.51
CA VAL A 960 -1.48 17.55 -23.50
C VAL A 960 -1.81 18.19 -24.85
N ARG A 961 -2.44 19.37 -24.83
CA ARG A 961 -2.71 20.17 -26.02
C ARG A 961 -1.59 21.18 -26.26
N PHE A 962 -1.16 21.82 -25.18
CA PHE A 962 -0.03 22.75 -25.19
C PHE A 962 0.66 22.81 -23.83
N ALA A 963 1.94 23.18 -23.84
CA ALA A 963 2.76 23.39 -22.66
C ALA A 963 3.80 24.49 -22.92
N SER A 964 4.23 25.18 -21.86
CA SER A 964 5.28 26.20 -21.91
C SER A 964 6.34 25.91 -20.86
N VAL A 965 7.58 26.30 -21.16
CA VAL A 965 8.69 26.36 -20.20
C VAL A 965 9.33 27.75 -20.28
N THR A 966 9.48 28.43 -19.14
CA THR A 966 9.86 29.85 -19.05
C THR A 966 10.85 30.12 -17.93
N GLU A 967 11.54 31.27 -18.01
CA GLU A 967 12.39 31.81 -16.94
C GLU A 967 11.54 32.40 -15.81
N GLY A 968 11.22 31.61 -14.78
CA GLY A 968 10.17 31.99 -13.83
C GLY A 968 8.77 32.04 -14.48
N ALA A 969 7.74 32.31 -13.69
CA ALA A 969 6.34 32.20 -14.13
C ALA A 969 5.90 33.18 -15.25
N ASN A 970 6.64 34.28 -15.47
CA ASN A 970 6.28 35.31 -16.46
C ASN A 970 7.48 35.72 -17.34
N GLY A 971 8.57 34.95 -17.34
CA GLY A 971 9.74 35.26 -18.15
C GLY A 971 9.64 34.73 -19.57
N ALA A 972 10.69 35.01 -20.34
CA ALA A 972 10.80 34.52 -21.71
C ALA A 972 11.00 33.00 -21.72
N GLY A 973 10.52 32.34 -22.77
CA GLY A 973 10.63 30.90 -22.85
C GLY A 973 10.22 30.30 -24.19
N LEU A 974 9.80 29.04 -24.13
CA LEU A 974 9.32 28.27 -25.28
C LEU A 974 7.93 27.71 -24.99
N HIS A 975 7.05 27.79 -25.99
CA HIS A 975 5.73 27.19 -25.99
C HIS A 975 5.64 26.10 -27.04
N PHE A 976 5.10 24.97 -26.64
CA PHE A 976 4.90 23.76 -27.41
C PHE A 976 3.40 23.54 -27.58
N GLU A 977 2.92 23.37 -28.81
CA GLU A 977 1.52 23.05 -29.09
C GLU A 977 1.39 22.03 -30.21
N SER A 978 0.39 21.15 -30.12
CA SER A 978 0.04 20.24 -31.21
C SER A 978 -1.41 20.47 -31.63
N ALA A 979 -1.70 20.20 -32.91
CA ALA A 979 -3.08 20.11 -33.38
C ALA A 979 -3.77 18.82 -32.87
N GLY A 980 -2.98 17.79 -32.56
CA GLY A 980 -3.41 16.58 -31.87
C GLY A 980 -3.14 16.65 -30.37
N LEU A 981 -3.19 15.49 -29.72
CA LEU A 981 -2.74 15.32 -28.34
C LEU A 981 -1.29 14.85 -28.35
N MET A 982 -0.49 15.35 -27.41
CA MET A 982 0.87 14.89 -27.17
C MET A 982 1.02 14.45 -25.70
N GLU A 983 2.06 13.69 -25.41
CA GLU A 983 2.58 13.57 -24.06
C GLU A 983 3.75 14.53 -23.87
N TRP A 984 3.93 15.00 -22.64
CA TRP A 984 4.91 16.03 -22.32
C TRP A 984 5.54 15.80 -20.95
N SER A 985 6.85 15.96 -20.86
CA SER A 985 7.59 15.90 -19.60
C SER A 985 8.68 16.97 -19.54
N ALA A 986 8.96 17.45 -18.33
CA ALA A 986 10.05 18.37 -18.04
C ALA A 986 10.78 17.92 -16.77
N LEU A 987 12.06 17.55 -16.89
CA LEU A 987 12.88 17.10 -15.76
C LEU A 987 14.28 17.71 -15.81
N PRO A 988 15.01 17.78 -14.68
CA PRO A 988 16.39 18.23 -14.67
C PRO A 988 17.38 17.24 -15.32
N TRP A 989 16.97 16.01 -15.61
CA TRP A 989 17.85 14.91 -16.03
C TRP A 989 17.34 14.22 -17.29
N THR A 990 18.28 13.75 -18.09
CA THR A 990 17.99 12.89 -19.24
C THR A 990 17.60 11.48 -18.78
N PRO A 991 16.94 10.68 -19.64
CA PRO A 991 16.64 9.29 -19.32
C PRO A 991 17.86 8.45 -18.91
N ASN A 992 19.05 8.74 -19.45
CA ASN A 992 20.26 8.01 -19.10
C ASN A 992 20.79 8.40 -17.71
N GLU A 993 20.81 9.69 -17.38
CA GLU A 993 21.23 10.17 -16.05
C GLU A 993 20.33 9.64 -14.93
N LEU A 994 19.02 9.48 -15.19
CA LEU A 994 18.10 8.84 -14.24
C LEU A 994 18.40 7.35 -14.07
N ASP A 995 18.67 6.62 -15.14
CA ASP A 995 18.92 5.17 -15.10
C ASP A 995 20.27 4.80 -14.44
N GLU A 996 21.27 5.69 -14.52
CA GLU A 996 22.61 5.47 -13.94
C GLU A 996 22.65 5.59 -12.41
N ALA A 997 21.67 6.27 -11.79
CA ALA A 997 21.60 6.44 -10.34
C ALA A 997 20.80 5.31 -9.68
N ASP A 998 21.34 4.74 -8.61
CA ASP A 998 20.63 3.78 -7.76
C ASP A 998 19.84 4.48 -6.62
N HIS A 999 20.15 5.74 -6.32
CA HIS A 999 19.51 6.56 -5.28
C HIS A 999 19.36 8.01 -5.74
N GLY A 1000 18.31 8.68 -5.27
CA GLY A 1000 18.04 10.09 -5.61
C GLY A 1000 19.18 11.05 -5.27
N TYR A 1001 19.88 10.86 -4.14
CA TYR A 1001 21.01 11.73 -3.77
C TYR A 1001 22.27 11.53 -4.64
N LYS A 1002 22.33 10.45 -5.44
CA LYS A 1002 23.42 10.19 -6.38
C LYS A 1002 23.15 10.77 -7.77
N LEU A 1003 21.99 11.38 -8.01
CA LEU A 1003 21.72 12.12 -9.24
C LEU A 1003 22.67 13.31 -9.38
N PRO A 1004 23.20 13.58 -10.59
CA PRO A 1004 24.13 14.67 -10.79
C PRO A 1004 23.45 16.02 -10.57
N VAL A 1005 24.19 17.03 -10.08
CA VAL A 1005 23.69 18.40 -10.02
C VAL A 1005 23.39 18.86 -11.45
N SER A 1006 22.13 19.23 -11.71
CA SER A 1006 21.69 19.64 -13.03
C SER A 1006 21.77 21.15 -13.22
N GLN A 1007 22.11 21.57 -14.44
CA GLN A 1007 22.05 22.95 -14.95
C GLN A 1007 21.20 23.03 -16.24
N GLN A 1008 20.35 22.03 -16.46
CA GLN A 1008 19.60 21.84 -17.70
C GLN A 1008 18.13 21.53 -17.40
N THR A 1009 17.27 21.90 -18.34
CA THR A 1009 15.87 21.46 -18.37
C THR A 1009 15.68 20.54 -19.57
N ILE A 1010 15.33 19.28 -19.30
CA ILE A 1010 15.06 18.27 -20.33
C ILE A 1010 13.58 18.27 -20.63
N ILE A 1011 13.21 18.71 -21.83
CA ILE A 1011 11.84 18.61 -22.33
C ILE A 1011 11.74 17.41 -23.27
N ARG A 1012 10.75 16.56 -23.05
CA ARG A 1012 10.35 15.52 -24.02
C ARG A 1012 8.94 15.81 -24.51
N VAL A 1013 8.78 15.87 -25.82
CA VAL A 1013 7.50 15.99 -26.52
C VAL A 1013 7.27 14.69 -27.26
N ASN A 1014 6.30 13.90 -26.83
CA ASN A 1014 6.08 12.56 -27.33
C ASN A 1014 4.71 12.48 -28.02
N ASP A 1015 4.58 11.63 -29.03
CA ASP A 1015 3.25 11.16 -29.46
C ASP A 1015 2.68 10.29 -28.34
N LYS A 1016 3.48 9.28 -27.94
CA LYS A 1016 3.18 8.33 -26.88
C LYS A 1016 4.46 7.78 -26.24
N GLN A 1017 4.34 7.45 -24.96
CA GLN A 1017 5.22 6.53 -24.25
C GLN A 1017 4.45 5.25 -23.94
N MET A 1018 5.11 4.08 -23.94
CA MET A 1018 4.45 2.84 -23.56
C MET A 1018 3.95 2.90 -22.10
N GLY A 1019 2.92 2.13 -21.76
CA GLY A 1019 2.39 2.07 -20.39
C GLY A 1019 3.43 1.61 -19.34
N VAL A 1020 3.15 1.86 -18.07
CA VAL A 1020 4.04 1.47 -16.96
C VAL A 1020 3.85 0.01 -16.51
N GLY A 1021 2.73 -0.63 -16.84
CA GLY A 1021 2.44 -1.99 -16.40
C GLY A 1021 2.29 -2.11 -14.88
N GLY A 1022 2.44 -3.33 -14.36
CA GLY A 1022 2.34 -3.61 -12.92
C GLY A 1022 1.42 -4.75 -12.52
N ASP A 1023 1.04 -5.66 -13.44
CA ASP A 1023 0.39 -6.91 -13.04
C ASP A 1023 1.31 -7.67 -12.04
N ASP A 1024 2.60 -7.73 -12.35
CA ASP A 1024 3.73 -8.09 -11.49
C ASP A 1024 4.96 -7.24 -11.86
N SER A 1025 6.05 -7.32 -11.09
CA SER A 1025 7.33 -6.63 -11.38
C SER A 1025 8.51 -7.60 -11.61
N TRP A 1026 8.24 -8.83 -12.06
CA TRP A 1026 9.27 -9.86 -12.30
C TRP A 1026 9.06 -10.65 -13.61
N GLY A 1027 8.13 -10.24 -14.46
CA GLY A 1027 8.00 -10.81 -15.80
C GLY A 1027 6.87 -10.25 -16.67
N ALA A 1028 5.83 -9.68 -16.08
CA ALA A 1028 4.70 -9.13 -16.82
C ALA A 1028 5.12 -7.94 -17.69
N PRO A 1029 4.90 -8.01 -19.02
CA PRO A 1029 5.00 -6.83 -19.86
C PRO A 1029 3.75 -5.95 -19.67
N THR A 1030 3.86 -4.69 -20.10
CA THR A 1030 2.71 -3.82 -20.31
C THR A 1030 1.66 -4.50 -21.22
N HIS A 1031 0.38 -4.30 -20.93
CA HIS A 1031 -0.73 -4.81 -21.76
C HIS A 1031 -0.61 -4.29 -23.20
N VAL A 1032 -0.91 -5.16 -24.18
CA VAL A 1032 -0.58 -4.98 -25.60
C VAL A 1032 -1.20 -3.73 -26.24
N GLU A 1033 -2.35 -3.27 -25.75
CA GLU A 1033 -3.02 -2.05 -26.19
C GLU A 1033 -2.31 -0.75 -25.76
N TYR A 1034 -1.36 -0.85 -24.83
CA TYR A 1034 -0.57 0.25 -24.29
C TYR A 1034 0.91 0.13 -24.70
N THR A 1035 1.21 -0.61 -25.78
CA THR A 1035 2.56 -0.70 -26.35
C THR A 1035 2.66 -0.03 -27.72
N LEU A 1036 3.89 0.16 -28.19
CA LEU A 1036 4.23 0.75 -29.48
C LEU A 1036 4.92 -0.29 -30.38
N PRO A 1037 4.18 -1.17 -31.06
CA PRO A 1037 4.78 -2.20 -31.91
C PRO A 1037 5.56 -1.63 -33.09
N ALA A 1038 6.69 -2.24 -33.43
CA ALA A 1038 7.56 -1.79 -34.53
C ALA A 1038 7.05 -2.18 -35.95
N ASN A 1039 5.78 -2.56 -36.09
CA ASN A 1039 5.19 -3.03 -37.35
C ASN A 1039 4.43 -1.94 -38.12
N ARG A 1040 4.59 -0.67 -37.75
CA ARG A 1040 3.88 0.48 -38.33
C ARG A 1040 4.74 1.74 -38.33
N THR A 1041 4.35 2.70 -39.16
CA THR A 1041 4.91 4.06 -39.16
C THR A 1041 4.33 4.87 -38.01
N TYR A 1042 5.18 5.65 -37.36
CA TYR A 1042 4.80 6.61 -36.32
C TYR A 1042 5.02 8.04 -36.81
N SER A 1043 4.12 8.95 -36.45
CA SER A 1043 4.15 10.35 -36.87
C SER A 1043 3.78 11.27 -35.71
N LEU A 1044 4.62 12.26 -35.43
CA LEU A 1044 4.40 13.30 -34.43
C LEU A 1044 4.53 14.67 -35.09
N ARG A 1045 3.56 15.57 -34.89
CA ARG A 1045 3.62 16.94 -35.38
C ARG A 1045 3.26 17.94 -34.27
N PHE A 1046 4.14 18.89 -34.01
CA PHE A 1046 3.95 19.95 -33.01
C PHE A 1046 4.68 21.23 -33.43
N THR A 1047 4.35 22.34 -32.81
CA THR A 1047 4.96 23.66 -33.06
C THR A 1047 5.63 24.15 -31.79
N VAL A 1048 6.86 24.66 -31.94
CA VAL A 1048 7.62 25.36 -30.89
C VAL A 1048 7.71 26.83 -31.25
N LYS A 1049 7.35 27.73 -30.34
CA LYS A 1049 7.44 29.19 -30.57
C LYS A 1049 7.96 29.91 -29.34
N PRO A 1050 8.63 31.06 -29.50
CA PRO A 1050 9.03 31.88 -28.36
C PRO A 1050 7.79 32.45 -27.65
N VAL A 1051 7.87 32.59 -26.32
CA VAL A 1051 6.87 33.26 -25.47
C VAL A 1051 7.49 34.26 -24.52
#